data_AF-A0A1F9BS26-F1
#
_entry.id   AF-A0A1F9BS26-F1
#
_cell.length_a   1.000
_cell.length_b   1.000
_cell.length_c   1.000
_cell.angle_alpha   90.00
_cell.angle_beta   90.00
_cell.angle_gamma   90.00
#
_symmetry.space_group_name_H-M   'P 1'
#
loop_
_entity.id
_entity.type
_entity.pdbx_description
1 polymer ?
#
loop_
_entity_poly.entity_id
_entity_poly.type
_entity_poly.pdbx_seq_one_letter_code
_entity_poly.pdbx_strand_id
1 'polypeptide(L)'
;MRFKIFTLLTAALLLIGIGQTAQADLIAVGPVNPATLFPTFFTDINGLALGPCDVVNEDPAFPAVNGPPCGALALINWGDPLIPGDGPGFVAGNVEEVTFYRAENVAGANSRLRIEVQGGVLPPESVINGALLRLNIPDLVDGVGNYTVTTPLGVFIVPVVAADLIGGLNTTLVPDALGVAGTIPDFVGALPGPVQFFVPNGTGPVGFLGDSITPAPLTPGFGWPLAGGALVFRVDGPATPLIINSTVFTVEGKVAAFGLNVTLAGNGTGTVTSAPVGINCPGDCTESYAPGTVVTLTAAPTVGAFTGWTGCTPVVGVPTQCTITMNLAANVTATFSAASIAVNPLTHNFGDVNLGSVEIMNFTVTNSGVVNVLMGTAVVAGTLTTDFTKGADTCSGQTILPAGACIIQVRFLPTAAAAMAGTLTIPSNAPTAAPVVILSGTGTNAQVFGDVLPASPFENHINSLSNTGIALGCAPNQFCPGNAVTRGQMSAFIIRASEGEPPVTVITVPMSGNQEVPIVLTAATGGAALIVDLTTGGLSGQINFSNLTTGITLAHIHEGPLGANGPPIVDFTGGFTPGQTTGSVTISGTLTPAQINTLVSGGLYLNIHSVSFPNGEIRGQIGPRFGDVPINNVFFKHIDRMAIRGITLGIGGALYGPNNNVTRAEMASFIVRAVDGADATTCLGTVFTDVPVGAPHCANIERVRALNVTLGCGVNLYCPGESVPREQMAAFIARAFLGIP
;
A
#
# COMPACT_ATOMS: atom_id res chain seq x y z
N MET A 1 8.81 8.01 -7.98
CA MET A 1 9.87 7.62 -8.94
C MET A 1 10.96 8.68 -8.93
N ARG A 2 12.22 8.27 -9.11
CA ARG A 2 13.44 9.00 -8.75
C ARG A 2 13.78 10.14 -9.74
N PHE A 3 13.94 11.37 -9.24
CA PHE A 3 14.68 12.42 -9.95
C PHE A 3 16.16 12.34 -9.59
N LYS A 4 17.01 12.08 -10.58
CA LYS A 4 18.46 12.34 -10.54
C LYS A 4 18.68 13.68 -11.24
N ILE A 5 19.20 14.69 -10.54
CA ILE A 5 19.76 15.88 -11.19
C ILE A 5 21.14 16.11 -10.58
N PHE A 6 22.15 16.01 -11.44
CA PHE A 6 23.50 16.53 -11.23
C PHE A 6 23.53 18.00 -11.67
N THR A 7 24.25 18.79 -10.89
CA THR A 7 24.45 20.24 -10.91
C THR A 7 25.24 20.76 -12.12
N LEU A 8 24.87 21.95 -12.64
CA LEU A 8 25.74 23.07 -13.06
C LEU A 8 24.96 24.06 -13.93
N LEU A 9 24.62 25.25 -13.40
CA LEU A 9 24.97 26.53 -14.04
C LEU A 9 24.71 27.72 -13.10
N THR A 10 25.70 28.60 -13.09
CA THR A 10 25.84 29.87 -12.38
C THR A 10 24.95 30.98 -12.93
N ALA A 11 24.68 31.94 -12.06
CA ALA A 11 23.86 33.12 -12.23
C ALA A 11 24.32 34.11 -13.32
N ALA A 12 23.36 34.80 -13.93
CA ALA A 12 23.49 36.18 -14.40
C ALA A 12 22.13 36.88 -14.24
N LEU A 13 22.03 37.71 -13.20
CA LEU A 13 20.92 38.64 -12.97
C LEU A 13 21.34 39.99 -13.58
N LEU A 14 20.61 40.49 -14.58
CA LEU A 14 20.80 41.85 -15.09
C LEU A 14 19.52 42.65 -14.88
N LEU A 15 19.63 43.71 -14.07
CA LEU A 15 18.63 44.74 -13.87
C LEU A 15 18.42 45.53 -15.18
N ILE A 16 17.16 45.72 -15.57
CA ILE A 16 16.74 46.90 -16.34
C ILE A 16 15.45 47.42 -15.70
N GLY A 17 15.52 48.64 -15.19
CA GLY A 17 14.39 49.38 -14.66
C GLY A 17 13.56 49.99 -15.78
N ILE A 18 12.23 49.95 -15.60
CA ILE A 18 11.29 50.84 -16.25
C ILE A 18 10.17 51.09 -15.24
N GLY A 19 9.94 52.35 -14.88
CA GLY A 19 8.97 52.74 -13.86
C GLY A 19 7.54 52.78 -14.38
N GLN A 20 6.57 52.56 -13.48
CA GLN A 20 5.39 53.40 -13.29
C GLN A 20 4.57 52.92 -12.06
N THR A 21 4.52 53.79 -11.06
CA THR A 21 3.40 54.16 -10.17
C THR A 21 2.26 53.17 -9.91
N ALA A 22 2.18 52.66 -8.67
CA ALA A 22 0.96 52.65 -7.86
C ALA A 22 1.31 52.45 -6.38
N GLN A 23 0.78 53.30 -5.52
CA GLN A 23 0.97 53.33 -4.06
C GLN A 23 0.29 52.14 -3.37
N ALA A 24 0.97 51.51 -2.41
CA ALA A 24 0.35 50.99 -1.19
C ALA A 24 1.41 50.81 -0.08
N ASP A 25 1.25 51.65 0.94
CA ASP A 25 1.71 51.66 2.32
C ASP A 25 3.03 51.01 2.79
N LEU A 26 3.74 51.89 3.49
CA LEU A 26 5.02 51.82 4.15
C LEU A 26 4.85 51.31 5.58
N ILE A 27 5.58 50.25 5.96
CA ILE A 27 6.17 50.13 7.30
C ILE A 27 7.65 49.77 7.13
N ALA A 28 8.51 50.79 7.23
CA ALA A 28 9.92 50.67 7.60
C ALA A 28 10.01 50.90 9.12
N VAL A 29 10.93 50.31 9.89
CA VAL A 29 12.38 50.63 10.10
C VAL A 29 12.84 49.62 11.20
N GLY A 30 14.05 49.07 11.35
CA GLY A 30 15.42 49.30 10.85
C GLY A 30 16.37 48.27 11.55
N PRO A 31 17.69 48.50 11.72
CA PRO A 31 18.73 47.95 10.84
C PRO A 31 19.94 47.22 11.53
N VAL A 32 20.87 46.71 10.67
CA VAL A 32 22.33 46.34 10.81
C VAL A 32 22.74 45.11 11.67
N ASN A 33 23.79 44.29 11.43
CA ASN A 33 24.86 44.04 10.41
C ASN A 33 25.50 42.63 10.72
N PRO A 34 26.58 42.09 10.09
CA PRO A 34 26.63 40.71 9.62
C PRO A 34 27.75 39.84 10.26
N ALA A 35 27.49 38.57 10.53
CA ALA A 35 28.56 37.63 10.85
C ALA A 35 28.18 36.19 10.48
N THR A 36 29.02 35.61 9.62
CA THR A 36 29.50 34.21 9.66
C THR A 36 28.45 33.09 9.70
N LEU A 37 28.25 32.41 8.56
CA LEU A 37 28.86 31.12 8.19
C LEU A 37 28.01 29.90 8.58
N PHE A 38 27.53 29.21 7.54
CA PHE A 38 26.95 27.85 7.47
C PHE A 38 25.66 27.55 8.26
N PRO A 39 24.50 27.42 7.58
CA PRO A 39 23.36 26.72 8.14
C PRO A 39 23.49 25.21 7.93
N THR A 40 23.63 24.52 9.05
CA THR A 40 23.18 23.16 9.30
C THR A 40 21.70 22.99 8.95
N PHE A 41 21.36 21.97 8.16
CA PHE A 41 19.99 21.48 8.02
C PHE A 41 19.70 20.45 9.11
N PHE A 42 18.68 20.72 9.93
CA PHE A 42 17.84 19.70 10.57
C PHE A 42 16.47 19.79 9.89
N THR A 43 15.97 18.66 9.38
CA THR A 43 14.64 18.11 9.75
C THR A 43 14.45 16.70 9.20
N ASP A 44 13.76 15.94 10.04
CA ASP A 44 13.38 14.53 10.07
C ASP A 44 12.46 14.09 8.90
N ILE A 45 12.73 12.91 8.34
CA ILE A 45 11.70 11.90 8.03
C ILE A 45 12.30 10.50 8.19
N ASN A 46 11.88 9.83 9.26
CA ASN A 46 12.02 8.41 9.57
C ASN A 46 12.23 7.48 8.36
N GLY A 47 13.41 6.85 8.32
CA GLY A 47 13.76 5.82 7.35
C GLY A 47 15.14 5.23 7.61
N LEU A 48 15.47 4.94 8.87
CA LEU A 48 16.72 4.27 9.25
C LEU A 48 16.47 2.79 9.51
N ALA A 49 16.89 1.98 8.53
CA ALA A 49 17.43 0.66 8.76
C ALA A 49 18.74 0.82 9.57
N LEU A 50 18.89 0.05 10.66
CA LEU A 50 20.13 -0.02 11.42
C LEU A 50 20.57 -1.48 11.58
N GLY A 51 21.80 -1.74 11.17
CA GLY A 51 22.75 -2.54 11.95
C GLY A 51 24.04 -1.70 12.12
N PRO A 52 25.05 -2.17 12.87
CA PRO A 52 24.97 -2.67 14.24
C PRO A 52 25.96 -1.95 15.18
N CYS A 53 25.71 -2.07 16.49
CA CYS A 53 26.65 -1.99 17.63
C CYS A 53 27.55 -0.74 17.80
N ASP A 54 27.26 0.06 18.83
CA ASP A 54 28.31 0.59 19.72
C ASP A 54 27.79 0.66 21.16
N VAL A 55 28.63 0.17 22.07
CA VAL A 55 28.39 -0.02 23.51
C VAL A 55 28.92 1.21 24.25
N VAL A 56 28.13 1.78 25.16
CA VAL A 56 28.65 2.64 26.22
C VAL A 56 28.29 1.96 27.55
N ASN A 57 29.34 1.55 28.26
CA ASN A 57 29.30 0.96 29.59
C ASN A 57 29.50 2.09 30.61
N GLU A 58 28.62 2.20 31.60
CA GLU A 58 28.81 3.05 32.78
C GLU A 58 29.16 2.13 33.97
N ASP A 59 30.24 2.48 34.67
CA ASP A 59 30.80 1.97 35.93
C ASP A 59 31.98 0.95 35.86
N PRO A 60 33.14 1.22 36.53
CA PRO A 60 34.37 0.43 36.43
C PRO A 60 34.53 -0.51 37.63
N ALA A 61 34.23 -1.79 37.47
CA ALA A 61 34.77 -2.85 38.34
C ALA A 61 34.79 -4.22 37.63
N PHE A 62 36.01 -4.66 37.30
CA PHE A 62 36.45 -6.04 36.95
C PHE A 62 36.17 -6.61 35.52
N PRO A 63 37.06 -7.50 35.02
CA PRO A 63 37.50 -7.52 33.62
C PRO A 63 36.91 -8.61 32.72
N ALA A 64 37.13 -8.40 31.42
CA ALA A 64 36.57 -9.07 30.24
C ALA A 64 36.86 -10.57 30.04
N VAL A 65 35.91 -11.27 29.38
CA VAL A 65 36.18 -12.42 28.49
C VAL A 65 35.18 -12.49 27.30
N ASN A 66 35.68 -12.16 26.09
CA ASN A 66 35.38 -12.61 24.70
C ASN A 66 33.99 -13.15 24.24
N GLY A 67 33.42 -12.52 23.17
CA GLY A 67 32.80 -13.23 22.01
C GLY A 67 31.31 -12.95 21.64
N PRO A 68 30.93 -12.62 20.37
CA PRO A 68 29.60 -12.10 19.93
C PRO A 68 28.73 -13.12 19.11
N PRO A 69 27.62 -12.80 18.38
CA PRO A 69 26.51 -11.79 18.47
C PRO A 69 25.05 -12.32 18.14
N CYS A 70 24.05 -11.40 18.18
CA CYS A 70 22.86 -11.23 17.30
C CYS A 70 21.40 -11.48 17.80
N GLY A 71 20.57 -10.42 17.70
CA GLY A 71 19.10 -10.42 17.43
C GLY A 71 18.18 -10.06 18.62
N ALA A 72 17.76 -8.82 18.90
CA ALA A 72 16.87 -7.85 18.20
C ALA A 72 15.41 -7.75 18.76
N LEU A 73 15.12 -6.58 19.36
CA LEU A 73 13.87 -5.75 19.43
C LEU A 73 12.60 -6.31 20.15
N ALA A 74 12.10 -5.73 21.26
CA ALA A 74 11.39 -4.43 21.48
C ALA A 74 9.91 -4.46 20.99
N LEU A 75 8.83 -4.02 21.67
CA LEU A 75 8.51 -3.28 22.92
C LEU A 75 6.98 -3.48 23.24
N ILE A 76 6.61 -3.51 24.54
CA ILE A 76 5.48 -2.82 25.26
C ILE A 76 4.01 -3.04 24.76
N ASN A 77 2.94 -3.27 25.55
CA ASN A 77 2.56 -3.00 26.96
C ASN A 77 1.37 -3.90 27.38
N TRP A 78 1.17 -4.14 28.68
CA TRP A 78 -0.03 -3.79 29.50
C TRP A 78 0.00 -4.54 30.85
N GLY A 79 0.06 -3.78 31.95
CA GLY A 79 -0.73 -4.07 33.16
C GLY A 79 -0.06 -4.76 34.35
N ASP A 80 0.60 -3.97 35.20
CA ASP A 80 0.75 -4.25 36.65
C ASP A 80 -0.63 -4.22 37.35
N PRO A 81 -0.88 -4.95 38.46
CA PRO A 81 -0.39 -4.46 39.75
C PRO A 81 -0.02 -5.53 40.81
N LEU A 82 0.98 -5.24 41.65
CA LEU A 82 0.85 -4.95 43.10
C LEU A 82 2.17 -5.23 43.85
N ILE A 83 2.67 -4.21 44.58
CA ILE A 83 3.55 -4.38 45.75
C ILE A 83 2.83 -3.73 46.94
N PRO A 84 2.82 -4.38 48.11
CA PRO A 84 3.37 -3.72 49.30
C PRO A 84 4.38 -4.62 50.04
N GLY A 85 5.52 -4.02 50.41
CA GLY A 85 6.48 -4.58 51.35
C GLY A 85 6.23 -4.11 52.78
N ASP A 86 6.79 -4.87 53.74
CA ASP A 86 7.54 -4.40 54.92
C ASP A 86 7.98 -5.64 55.75
N GLY A 87 9.27 -5.74 56.11
CA GLY A 87 9.84 -6.84 56.93
C GLY A 87 9.84 -6.54 58.45
N PRO A 88 10.63 -7.22 59.30
CA PRO A 88 11.31 -8.53 59.20
C PRO A 88 11.01 -9.48 60.40
N GLY A 89 11.19 -10.80 60.25
CA GLY A 89 11.18 -11.75 61.37
C GLY A 89 11.09 -13.22 60.97
N PHE A 90 12.16 -13.99 61.15
CA PHE A 90 12.29 -15.42 60.83
C PHE A 90 11.32 -16.32 61.63
N VAL A 91 10.60 -17.24 60.97
CA VAL A 91 10.52 -18.71 61.24
C VAL A 91 9.99 -19.43 59.98
N ALA A 92 10.56 -20.60 59.69
CA ALA A 92 10.37 -21.47 58.54
C ALA A 92 8.93 -21.96 58.25
N GLY A 93 8.60 -22.15 56.96
CA GLY A 93 7.53 -23.04 56.53
C GLY A 93 6.85 -22.65 55.21
N ASN A 94 7.43 -23.09 54.09
CA ASN A 94 6.78 -23.42 52.81
C ASN A 94 5.83 -22.38 52.18
N VAL A 95 6.37 -21.59 51.26
CA VAL A 95 5.61 -21.08 50.10
C VAL A 95 6.25 -21.68 48.86
N GLU A 96 5.47 -22.33 48.01
CA GLU A 96 5.41 -22.03 46.57
C GLU A 96 4.36 -22.89 45.88
N GLU A 97 3.19 -22.28 45.67
CA GLU A 97 2.27 -22.63 44.59
C GLU A 97 2.87 -22.03 43.31
N VAL A 98 3.27 -22.86 42.33
CA VAL A 98 3.81 -22.41 41.04
C VAL A 98 2.74 -22.60 39.96
N THR A 99 2.21 -21.50 39.43
CA THR A 99 1.22 -21.48 38.34
C THR A 99 1.94 -21.28 36.99
N PHE A 100 1.70 -22.16 36.01
CA PHE A 100 2.25 -22.04 34.65
C PHE A 100 1.18 -21.53 33.66
N TYR A 101 1.56 -20.64 32.73
CA TYR A 101 0.71 -20.16 31.64
C TYR A 101 1.18 -20.68 30.26
N ARG A 102 0.23 -21.22 29.50
CA ARG A 102 0.16 -21.45 28.03
C ARG A 102 1.16 -22.44 27.39
N ALA A 103 0.61 -23.48 26.75
CA ALA A 103 1.26 -24.29 25.71
C ALA A 103 0.68 -23.91 24.34
N GLU A 104 1.52 -23.61 23.35
CA GLU A 104 1.09 -23.41 21.96
C GLU A 104 1.33 -24.68 21.14
N ASN A 105 0.29 -25.11 20.41
CA ASN A 105 0.28 -26.33 19.62
C ASN A 105 0.56 -25.98 18.14
N VAL A 106 1.63 -26.52 17.55
CA VAL A 106 1.94 -26.35 16.12
C VAL A 106 1.88 -27.73 15.45
N ALA A 107 1.02 -27.87 14.44
CA ALA A 107 0.74 -29.14 13.78
C ALA A 107 1.93 -29.64 12.93
N GLY A 108 2.42 -30.85 13.23
CA GLY A 108 3.42 -31.57 12.44
C GLY A 108 4.21 -32.58 13.28
N ALA A 109 4.39 -33.79 12.76
CA ALA A 109 4.91 -34.96 13.50
C ALA A 109 6.25 -34.73 14.25
N ASN A 110 6.29 -35.24 15.50
CA ASN A 110 7.41 -35.28 16.45
C ASN A 110 7.75 -33.97 17.20
N SER A 111 6.80 -33.46 17.99
CA SER A 111 7.03 -32.35 18.93
C SER A 111 7.65 -32.86 20.24
N ARG A 112 8.94 -32.56 20.47
CA ARG A 112 9.63 -32.72 21.77
C ARG A 112 9.37 -31.48 22.62
N LEU A 113 8.78 -31.65 23.81
CA LEU A 113 8.66 -30.57 24.80
C LEU A 113 10.02 -30.39 25.51
N ARG A 114 10.62 -29.21 25.42
CA ARG A 114 11.82 -28.83 26.19
C ARG A 114 11.36 -27.83 27.26
N ILE A 115 11.43 -28.23 28.53
CA ILE A 115 11.19 -27.34 29.67
C ILE A 115 12.56 -26.92 30.21
N GLU A 116 12.87 -25.62 30.17
CA GLU A 116 14.12 -25.07 30.66
C GLU A 116 13.83 -24.26 31.94
N VAL A 117 14.43 -24.68 33.06
CA VAL A 117 14.31 -23.99 34.35
C VAL A 117 15.43 -22.93 34.42
N GLN A 118 15.08 -21.66 34.53
CA GLN A 118 16.10 -20.61 34.79
C GLN A 118 16.42 -20.54 36.28
N GLY A 119 17.71 -20.64 36.59
CA GLY A 119 18.29 -20.17 37.85
C GLY A 119 18.74 -21.27 38.82
N GLY A 120 20.03 -21.59 38.80
CA GLY A 120 20.72 -22.23 39.92
C GLY A 120 20.95 -23.74 39.80
N VAL A 121 22.23 -24.11 39.79
CA VAL A 121 22.71 -25.49 39.93
C VAL A 121 22.38 -25.98 41.34
N LEU A 122 21.56 -27.03 41.47
CA LEU A 122 21.38 -27.73 42.74
C LEU A 122 22.64 -28.58 43.06
N PRO A 123 23.17 -28.53 44.30
CA PRO A 123 24.31 -29.36 44.71
C PRO A 123 23.93 -30.85 44.76
N PRO A 124 24.90 -31.76 44.57
CA PRO A 124 24.65 -33.20 44.54
C PRO A 124 24.48 -33.72 45.97
N GLU A 125 23.28 -33.56 46.53
CA GLU A 125 22.68 -34.27 47.65
C GLU A 125 21.53 -33.42 48.20
N SER A 126 20.40 -33.41 47.50
CA SER A 126 19.12 -32.97 48.05
C SER A 126 18.06 -34.03 47.79
N VAL A 127 17.77 -34.79 48.84
CA VAL A 127 16.67 -35.76 48.89
C VAL A 127 15.37 -34.98 48.99
N ILE A 128 14.58 -34.95 47.91
CA ILE A 128 13.19 -34.48 47.96
C ILE A 128 12.35 -35.63 48.56
N ASN A 129 12.06 -35.53 49.85
CA ASN A 129 11.12 -36.43 50.52
C ASN A 129 9.70 -35.83 50.38
N GLY A 130 8.84 -36.46 49.59
CA GLY A 130 7.39 -36.26 49.66
C GLY A 130 6.74 -35.13 48.84
N ALA A 131 7.36 -34.65 47.75
CA ALA A 131 6.66 -33.72 46.84
C ALA A 131 5.86 -34.48 45.75
N LEU A 132 4.53 -34.33 45.77
CA LEU A 132 3.61 -34.78 44.72
C LEU A 132 3.82 -33.93 43.45
N LEU A 133 4.28 -34.54 42.36
CA LEU A 133 4.30 -33.90 41.05
C LEU A 133 2.90 -33.97 40.44
N ARG A 134 2.14 -32.86 40.44
CA ARG A 134 0.87 -32.77 39.69
C ARG A 134 1.17 -32.26 38.28
N LEU A 135 1.03 -33.13 37.29
CA LEU A 135 0.99 -32.74 35.88
C LEU A 135 -0.45 -32.35 35.53
N ASN A 136 -0.70 -31.05 35.34
CA ASN A 136 -1.94 -30.57 34.76
C ASN A 136 -1.71 -30.37 33.26
N ILE A 137 -2.24 -31.27 32.42
CA ILE A 137 -2.14 -31.17 30.96
C ILE A 137 -3.50 -30.69 30.45
N PRO A 138 -3.67 -29.40 30.10
CA PRO A 138 -4.90 -28.95 29.48
C PRO A 138 -4.91 -29.39 28.01
N ASP A 139 -6.04 -29.93 27.58
CA ASP A 139 -6.38 -30.32 26.21
C ASP A 139 -5.71 -31.60 25.65
N LEU A 140 -6.31 -32.76 25.96
CA LEU A 140 -6.23 -33.94 25.11
C LEU A 140 -7.53 -34.02 24.28
N VAL A 141 -7.49 -33.43 23.09
CA VAL A 141 -8.61 -33.50 22.13
C VAL A 141 -8.58 -34.81 21.32
N ASP A 142 -7.48 -35.59 21.33
CA ASP A 142 -7.45 -36.90 20.65
C ASP A 142 -6.48 -37.92 21.31
N GLY A 143 -6.98 -39.08 21.75
CA GLY A 143 -6.26 -40.37 21.61
C GLY A 143 -5.74 -41.11 22.86
N VAL A 144 -6.34 -42.27 23.13
CA VAL A 144 -5.76 -43.43 23.84
C VAL A 144 -4.40 -43.81 23.25
N GLY A 145 -3.36 -44.00 24.08
CA GLY A 145 -2.00 -44.30 23.60
C GLY A 145 -0.93 -44.36 24.69
N ASN A 146 0.29 -44.77 24.31
CA ASN A 146 1.45 -44.87 25.21
C ASN A 146 2.31 -43.60 25.14
N TYR A 147 2.43 -42.89 26.26
CA TYR A 147 3.18 -41.64 26.35
C TYR A 147 4.53 -41.88 27.03
N THR A 148 5.59 -41.33 26.45
CA THR A 148 6.96 -41.56 26.94
C THR A 148 7.42 -40.35 27.74
N VAL A 149 7.73 -40.55 29.02
CA VAL A 149 8.24 -39.52 29.92
C VAL A 149 9.70 -39.82 30.24
N THR A 150 10.59 -38.89 29.91
CA THR A 150 12.02 -39.04 30.16
C THR A 150 12.44 -38.18 31.34
N THR A 151 13.09 -38.81 32.32
CA THR A 151 13.67 -38.13 33.47
C THR A 151 15.18 -38.42 33.51
N PRO A 152 15.98 -37.69 34.32
CA PRO A 152 17.41 -37.97 34.48
C PRO A 152 17.70 -39.40 35.00
N LEU A 153 16.71 -40.07 35.59
CA LEU A 153 16.82 -41.44 36.11
C LEU A 153 16.33 -42.52 35.12
N GLY A 154 15.82 -42.14 33.94
CA GLY A 154 15.42 -43.08 32.90
C GLY A 154 14.15 -42.68 32.14
N VAL A 155 13.88 -43.43 31.07
CA VAL A 155 12.71 -43.28 30.21
C VAL A 155 11.60 -44.23 30.67
N PHE A 156 10.42 -43.71 30.94
CA PHE A 156 9.24 -44.46 31.36
C PHE A 156 8.12 -44.33 30.32
N ILE A 157 7.36 -45.41 30.11
CA ILE A 157 6.23 -45.45 29.17
C ILE A 157 4.94 -45.59 29.98
N VAL A 158 4.04 -44.63 29.82
CA VAL A 158 2.74 -44.58 30.50
C VAL A 158 1.63 -44.90 29.48
N PRO A 159 0.99 -46.07 29.56
CA PRO A 159 -0.17 -46.38 28.75
C PRO A 159 -1.41 -45.66 29.29
N VAL A 160 -2.09 -44.90 28.44
CA VAL A 160 -3.38 -44.27 28.76
C VAL A 160 -4.47 -44.98 27.96
N VAL A 161 -5.33 -45.73 28.65
CA VAL A 161 -6.48 -46.44 28.04
C VAL A 161 -7.78 -45.66 28.25
N ALA A 162 -8.79 -45.93 27.42
CA ALA A 162 -10.03 -45.13 27.38
C ALA A 162 -10.76 -44.99 28.74
N ALA A 163 -10.53 -45.92 29.67
CA ALA A 163 -11.11 -45.89 31.01
C ALA A 163 -10.51 -44.84 31.95
N ASP A 164 -9.30 -44.33 31.65
CA ASP A 164 -8.56 -43.40 32.54
C ASP A 164 -8.88 -41.91 32.32
N LEU A 165 -9.70 -41.57 31.31
CA LEU A 165 -10.10 -40.18 31.01
C LEU A 165 -11.27 -39.65 31.87
N ILE A 166 -11.84 -40.48 32.75
CA ILE A 166 -13.00 -40.10 33.59
C ILE A 166 -12.65 -40.03 35.09
N GLY A 167 -11.42 -40.33 35.49
CA GLY A 167 -10.97 -40.16 36.87
C GLY A 167 -9.46 -40.16 37.00
N GLY A 168 -8.90 -39.08 37.53
CA GLY A 168 -7.45 -38.87 37.65
C GLY A 168 -6.69 -40.08 38.24
N LEU A 169 -5.51 -40.32 37.68
CA LEU A 169 -4.59 -41.40 38.03
C LEU A 169 -4.12 -41.28 39.50
N ASN A 170 -4.39 -42.30 40.33
CA ASN A 170 -3.80 -42.44 41.66
C ASN A 170 -3.17 -43.84 41.75
N THR A 171 -1.84 -43.93 41.75
CA THR A 171 -1.12 -45.18 42.01
C THR A 171 -0.18 -44.99 43.20
N THR A 172 -0.32 -45.81 44.23
CA THR A 172 0.50 -45.81 45.44
C THR A 172 1.22 -47.17 45.52
N LEU A 173 2.56 -47.16 45.60
CA LEU A 173 3.38 -48.33 45.91
C LEU A 173 3.70 -48.30 47.41
N VAL A 174 3.44 -49.39 48.14
CA VAL A 174 3.73 -49.53 49.58
C VAL A 174 4.69 -50.72 49.81
N PRO A 175 5.74 -50.59 50.65
CA PRO A 175 6.49 -51.73 51.19
C PRO A 175 6.11 -52.09 52.65
N ASP A 176 6.29 -53.38 52.96
CA ASP A 176 5.98 -54.20 54.17
C ASP A 176 6.16 -53.61 55.59
N ALA A 177 5.30 -54.02 56.54
CA ALA A 177 5.60 -55.02 57.60
C ALA A 177 4.68 -54.99 58.86
N LEU A 178 4.25 -56.20 59.30
CA LEU A 178 3.99 -56.71 60.68
C LEU A 178 2.75 -56.27 61.53
N GLY A 179 1.77 -57.19 61.67
CA GLY A 179 1.37 -57.79 62.96
C GLY A 179 0.09 -57.33 63.72
N VAL A 180 -0.75 -58.32 64.07
CA VAL A 180 -1.68 -58.43 65.25
C VAL A 180 -3.18 -58.02 65.06
N ALA A 181 -4.08 -58.69 65.82
CA ALA A 181 -5.43 -59.19 65.45
C ALA A 181 -6.66 -58.54 66.15
N GLY A 182 -7.88 -58.69 65.58
CA GLY A 182 -9.19 -58.42 66.25
C GLY A 182 -10.44 -58.39 65.32
N THR A 183 -11.55 -59.07 65.69
CA THR A 183 -12.74 -59.48 64.88
C THR A 183 -13.98 -58.56 64.91
N ILE A 184 -14.79 -58.50 63.80
CA ILE A 184 -16.14 -57.84 63.69
C ILE A 184 -17.11 -58.61 62.71
N PRO A 185 -18.47 -58.58 62.87
CA PRO A 185 -19.44 -59.52 62.28
C PRO A 185 -20.32 -59.04 61.08
N ASP A 186 -21.06 -60.02 60.52
CA ASP A 186 -21.90 -60.10 59.29
C ASP A 186 -23.15 -59.18 59.20
N PHE A 187 -23.46 -58.69 57.99
CA PHE A 187 -24.73 -58.04 57.64
C PHE A 187 -25.21 -58.41 56.22
N VAL A 188 -26.28 -59.20 56.17
CA VAL A 188 -27.10 -59.48 54.99
C VAL A 188 -28.31 -58.54 54.97
N GLY A 189 -28.54 -57.85 53.85
CA GLY A 189 -29.88 -57.45 53.41
C GLY A 189 -30.08 -55.98 53.01
N ALA A 190 -30.51 -55.81 51.76
CA ALA A 190 -31.25 -54.67 51.17
C ALA A 190 -30.47 -53.59 50.38
N LEU A 191 -30.24 -53.83 49.08
CA LEU A 191 -30.18 -52.81 48.02
C LEU A 191 -30.70 -53.38 46.68
N PRO A 192 -31.46 -52.61 45.86
CA PRO A 192 -31.83 -53.00 44.50
C PRO A 192 -30.83 -52.42 43.48
N GLY A 193 -30.03 -53.28 42.84
CA GLY A 193 -29.10 -52.92 41.77
C GLY A 193 -27.88 -53.87 41.73
N PRO A 194 -27.25 -54.10 40.56
CA PRO A 194 -26.12 -55.02 40.46
C PRO A 194 -24.91 -54.46 41.22
N VAL A 195 -24.53 -55.12 42.31
CA VAL A 195 -23.28 -54.85 43.04
C VAL A 195 -22.16 -55.65 42.37
N GLN A 196 -21.22 -54.99 41.70
CA GLN A 196 -20.00 -55.63 41.23
C GLN A 196 -18.92 -55.58 42.31
N PHE A 197 -18.41 -56.75 42.69
CA PHE A 197 -17.27 -56.88 43.60
C PHE A 197 -16.00 -57.02 42.76
N PHE A 198 -15.08 -56.06 42.88
CA PHE A 198 -13.71 -56.22 42.39
C PHE A 198 -12.81 -56.60 43.57
N VAL A 199 -12.19 -57.78 43.48
CA VAL A 199 -11.07 -58.15 44.36
C VAL A 199 -9.78 -57.84 43.61
N PRO A 200 -8.91 -56.94 44.12
CA PRO A 200 -7.60 -56.73 43.51
C PRO A 200 -6.75 -58.00 43.64
N ASN A 201 -6.24 -58.47 42.50
CA ASN A 201 -5.41 -59.65 42.27
C ASN A 201 -4.70 -60.28 43.48
N GLY A 202 -5.10 -61.52 43.79
CA GLY A 202 -4.29 -62.52 44.48
C GLY A 202 -4.55 -63.88 43.85
N THR A 203 -3.51 -64.43 43.20
CA THR A 203 -3.40 -65.71 42.48
C THR A 203 -4.46 -66.79 42.77
N GLY A 204 -5.34 -67.05 41.80
CA GLY A 204 -6.24 -68.21 41.75
C GLY A 204 -7.10 -68.19 40.47
N PRO A 205 -7.50 -69.35 39.90
CA PRO A 205 -8.07 -69.41 38.56
C PRO A 205 -9.49 -68.82 38.52
N VAL A 206 -9.72 -67.91 37.56
CA VAL A 206 -11.00 -67.23 37.36
C VAL A 206 -11.93 -68.13 36.55
N GLY A 207 -12.90 -68.75 37.22
CA GLY A 207 -14.03 -69.43 36.57
C GLY A 207 -15.19 -68.47 36.38
N PHE A 208 -15.67 -68.32 35.14
CA PHE A 208 -16.90 -67.62 34.80
C PHE A 208 -18.12 -68.40 35.29
N LEU A 209 -19.09 -67.72 35.93
CA LEU A 209 -20.47 -68.18 36.03
C LEU A 209 -21.36 -67.10 35.42
N GLY A 210 -22.06 -67.48 34.34
CA GLY A 210 -22.94 -66.63 33.56
C GLY A 210 -24.30 -66.38 34.21
N ASP A 211 -25.07 -65.54 33.52
CA ASP A 211 -26.38 -65.00 33.89
C ASP A 211 -27.45 -66.07 34.23
N SER A 212 -28.33 -65.75 35.22
CA SER A 212 -29.58 -66.45 35.64
C SER A 212 -29.40 -67.64 36.62
N ILE A 213 -30.20 -67.96 37.67
CA ILE A 213 -31.67 -67.98 37.90
C ILE A 213 -32.00 -68.15 39.43
N THR A 214 -33.09 -67.53 39.96
CA THR A 214 -34.06 -67.88 41.09
C THR A 214 -33.67 -68.55 42.47
N PRO A 215 -34.52 -68.51 43.54
CA PRO A 215 -34.07 -68.43 44.96
C PRO A 215 -34.17 -69.69 45.87
N ALA A 216 -33.25 -69.72 46.88
CA ALA A 216 -33.24 -70.36 48.23
C ALA A 216 -32.97 -71.89 48.39
N PRO A 217 -32.59 -72.48 49.58
CA PRO A 217 -32.18 -71.93 50.92
C PRO A 217 -30.99 -72.62 51.69
N LEU A 218 -30.38 -71.91 52.69
CA LEU A 218 -29.76 -72.32 54.01
C LEU A 218 -28.58 -73.34 54.04
N THR A 219 -27.45 -73.24 54.79
CA THR A 219 -27.15 -72.93 56.23
C THR A 219 -25.59 -72.89 56.45
N PRO A 220 -25.07 -72.40 57.60
CA PRO A 220 -23.74 -71.80 57.75
C PRO A 220 -22.64 -72.75 58.26
N GLY A 221 -21.38 -72.51 57.88
CA GLY A 221 -20.24 -73.24 58.43
C GLY A 221 -18.93 -72.47 58.30
N PHE A 222 -18.44 -71.94 59.43
CA PHE A 222 -17.05 -71.58 59.76
C PHE A 222 -16.30 -70.70 58.73
N GLY A 223 -15.99 -69.42 58.96
CA GLY A 223 -15.55 -68.74 60.17
C GLY A 223 -15.07 -67.33 59.76
N TRP A 224 -15.34 -66.36 60.62
CA TRP A 224 -15.43 -64.91 60.39
C TRP A 224 -14.12 -64.14 60.78
N PRO A 225 -13.98 -62.82 60.52
CA PRO A 225 -12.83 -62.23 59.81
C PRO A 225 -12.27 -60.90 60.45
N LEU A 226 -11.47 -60.15 59.66
CA LEU A 226 -11.23 -58.67 59.66
C LEU A 226 -10.22 -58.10 60.72
N ALA A 227 -9.65 -56.88 60.68
CA ALA A 227 -9.97 -55.60 60.03
C ALA A 227 -8.77 -54.64 59.93
N GLY A 228 -8.87 -53.65 59.03
CA GLY A 228 -7.95 -52.50 58.89
C GLY A 228 -8.20 -51.69 57.61
N GLY A 229 -8.90 -52.25 56.63
CA GLY A 229 -9.32 -51.51 55.43
C GLY A 229 -10.62 -50.74 55.68
N ALA A 230 -10.59 -49.43 55.43
CA ALA A 230 -11.82 -48.69 55.13
C ALA A 230 -12.51 -49.38 53.93
N LEU A 231 -13.76 -49.81 54.10
CA LEU A 231 -14.59 -50.20 52.96
C LEU A 231 -15.03 -48.92 52.26
N VAL A 232 -14.38 -48.60 51.13
CA VAL A 232 -14.80 -47.53 50.24
C VAL A 232 -15.89 -48.08 49.32
N PHE A 233 -17.13 -47.67 49.54
CA PHE A 233 -18.21 -47.88 48.58
C PHE A 233 -18.19 -46.70 47.59
N ARG A 234 -18.02 -46.97 46.29
CA ARG A 234 -18.47 -46.03 45.26
C ARG A 234 -19.94 -46.32 44.98
N VAL A 235 -20.79 -45.34 45.21
CA VAL A 235 -22.19 -45.37 44.80
C VAL A 235 -22.31 -44.46 43.59
N ASP A 236 -22.45 -45.05 42.40
CA ASP A 236 -22.77 -44.29 41.20
C ASP A 236 -24.30 -44.16 41.11
N GLY A 237 -24.83 -43.03 41.58
CA GLY A 237 -26.26 -42.76 41.58
C GLY A 237 -26.65 -41.45 42.28
N PRO A 238 -27.85 -40.90 42.02
CA PRO A 238 -28.27 -39.61 42.56
C PRO A 238 -28.35 -39.65 44.09
N ALA A 239 -27.97 -38.53 44.71
CA ALA A 239 -27.80 -38.36 46.15
C ALA A 239 -29.00 -38.90 46.95
N THR A 240 -28.84 -40.10 47.51
CA THR A 240 -29.73 -40.65 48.53
C THR A 240 -28.90 -40.86 49.80
N PRO A 241 -29.42 -40.50 50.99
CA PRO A 241 -28.68 -40.67 52.24
C PRO A 241 -28.51 -42.16 52.54
N LEU A 242 -27.26 -42.63 52.55
CA LEU A 242 -26.90 -43.96 53.01
C LEU A 242 -26.85 -43.92 54.54
N ILE A 243 -27.84 -44.55 55.21
CA ILE A 243 -27.90 -44.60 56.67
C ILE A 243 -27.22 -45.89 57.15
N ILE A 244 -26.09 -45.74 57.84
CA ILE A 244 -25.40 -46.85 58.52
C ILE A 244 -25.32 -46.51 60.01
N ASN A 245 -25.89 -47.37 60.87
CA ASN A 245 -25.81 -47.30 62.34
C ASN A 245 -26.04 -45.89 62.94
N SER A 246 -27.15 -45.25 62.58
CA SER A 246 -27.60 -43.98 63.17
C SER A 246 -26.64 -42.80 63.05
N THR A 247 -25.62 -42.90 62.19
CA THR A 247 -24.71 -41.79 61.87
C THR A 247 -24.94 -41.39 60.42
N VAL A 248 -25.30 -40.12 60.18
CA VAL A 248 -25.50 -39.60 58.82
C VAL A 248 -24.13 -39.36 58.20
N PHE A 249 -23.77 -40.15 57.18
CA PHE A 249 -22.62 -39.84 56.33
C PHE A 249 -23.09 -39.02 55.13
N THR A 250 -22.61 -37.79 55.02
CA THR A 250 -22.78 -36.98 53.82
C THR A 250 -21.74 -37.42 52.80
N VAL A 251 -22.16 -38.10 51.73
CA VAL A 251 -21.27 -38.41 50.60
C VAL A 251 -21.33 -37.23 49.63
N GLU A 252 -20.31 -36.38 49.61
CA GLU A 252 -20.13 -35.40 48.54
C GLU A 252 -19.62 -36.09 47.27
N GLY A 253 -20.55 -36.64 46.49
CA GLY A 253 -20.28 -37.09 45.13
C GLY A 253 -20.32 -35.90 44.18
N LYS A 254 -19.23 -35.63 43.45
CA LYS A 254 -19.22 -34.68 42.34
C LYS A 254 -20.10 -35.25 41.22
N VAL A 255 -21.34 -34.76 41.08
CA VAL A 255 -22.24 -35.16 40.00
C VAL A 255 -21.56 -34.84 38.67
N ALA A 256 -21.46 -35.82 37.77
CA ALA A 256 -20.91 -35.60 36.42
C ALA A 256 -21.80 -34.57 35.70
N ALA A 257 -21.37 -33.33 35.57
CA ALA A 257 -22.11 -32.28 34.88
C ALA A 257 -21.62 -32.13 33.43
N PHE A 258 -22.52 -31.80 32.52
CA PHE A 258 -22.18 -31.51 31.13
C PHE A 258 -22.18 -30.01 30.89
N GLY A 259 -21.08 -29.51 30.29
CA GLY A 259 -20.94 -28.11 29.93
C GLY A 259 -21.80 -27.74 28.73
N LEU A 260 -22.53 -26.64 28.85
CA LEU A 260 -23.22 -25.97 27.76
C LEU A 260 -22.49 -24.65 27.47
N ASN A 261 -22.05 -24.46 26.24
CA ASN A 261 -21.49 -23.21 25.76
C ASN A 261 -22.44 -22.57 24.74
N VAL A 262 -22.79 -21.30 24.96
CA VAL A 262 -23.65 -20.52 24.07
C VAL A 262 -22.85 -19.44 23.35
N THR A 263 -22.86 -19.48 22.03
CA THR A 263 -22.22 -18.46 21.19
C THR A 263 -23.28 -17.55 20.55
N LEU A 264 -23.06 -16.23 20.59
CA LEU A 264 -23.84 -15.26 19.82
C LEU A 264 -23.12 -15.00 18.49
N ALA A 265 -23.82 -15.15 17.37
CA ALA A 265 -23.25 -15.00 16.02
C ALA A 265 -24.05 -14.03 15.15
N GLY A 266 -23.44 -13.57 14.05
CA GLY A 266 -24.03 -12.66 13.06
C GLY A 266 -23.60 -11.20 13.22
N ASN A 267 -24.19 -10.31 12.42
CA ASN A 267 -23.89 -8.87 12.42
C ASN A 267 -24.90 -8.05 13.28
N GLY A 268 -25.91 -8.71 13.85
CA GLY A 268 -26.80 -8.15 14.86
C GLY A 268 -26.31 -8.46 16.27
N THR A 269 -27.00 -7.91 17.27
CA THR A 269 -26.69 -8.16 18.69
C THR A 269 -27.95 -8.55 19.46
N GLY A 270 -27.78 -9.26 20.56
CA GLY A 270 -28.86 -9.71 21.43
C GLY A 270 -28.35 -10.38 22.68
N THR A 271 -29.26 -10.88 23.51
CA THR A 271 -28.96 -11.65 24.71
C THR A 271 -29.55 -13.05 24.61
N VAL A 272 -28.97 -13.99 25.36
CA VAL A 272 -29.52 -15.34 25.54
C VAL A 272 -29.54 -15.69 27.02
N THR A 273 -30.71 -16.11 27.52
CA THR A 273 -30.89 -16.58 28.89
C THR A 273 -31.38 -18.02 28.93
N SER A 274 -31.16 -18.74 30.03
CA SER A 274 -31.62 -20.13 30.20
C SER A 274 -32.63 -20.32 31.33
N ALA A 275 -33.45 -21.38 31.22
CA ALA A 275 -34.21 -21.99 32.29
C ALA A 275 -33.94 -23.52 32.30
N PRO A 276 -33.40 -24.12 33.39
CA PRO A 276 -32.96 -23.49 34.64
C PRO A 276 -31.90 -22.40 34.46
N VAL A 277 -31.82 -21.47 35.41
CA VAL A 277 -30.89 -20.33 35.36
C VAL A 277 -29.44 -20.80 35.28
N GLY A 278 -28.60 -20.10 34.51
CA GLY A 278 -27.17 -20.39 34.39
C GLY A 278 -26.50 -19.73 33.18
N ILE A 279 -27.20 -19.57 32.06
CA ILE A 279 -26.73 -18.78 30.90
C ILE A 279 -27.33 -17.37 30.94
N ASN A 280 -26.51 -16.35 30.70
CA ASN A 280 -26.87 -14.94 30.52
C ASN A 280 -25.89 -14.21 29.56
N CYS A 281 -25.89 -14.61 28.29
CA CYS A 281 -25.04 -14.00 27.26
C CYS A 281 -25.47 -12.57 26.92
N PRO A 282 -24.53 -11.65 26.60
CA PRO A 282 -23.09 -11.87 26.38
C PRO A 282 -22.21 -11.89 27.64
N GLY A 283 -22.79 -11.74 28.85
CA GLY A 283 -22.02 -11.67 30.10
C GLY A 283 -21.49 -13.02 30.57
N ASP A 284 -22.38 -14.00 30.71
CA ASP A 284 -22.05 -15.38 31.07
C ASP A 284 -22.65 -16.35 30.06
N CYS A 285 -21.80 -17.06 29.33
CA CYS A 285 -22.19 -17.90 28.21
C CYS A 285 -21.88 -19.38 28.40
N THR A 286 -21.43 -19.77 29.59
CA THR A 286 -20.99 -21.14 29.86
C THR A 286 -21.55 -21.61 31.19
N GLU A 287 -22.23 -22.75 31.20
CA GLU A 287 -22.79 -23.34 32.44
C GLU A 287 -22.69 -24.86 32.41
N SER A 288 -22.56 -25.49 33.59
CA SER A 288 -22.60 -26.94 33.76
C SER A 288 -23.92 -27.40 34.35
N TYR A 289 -24.63 -28.27 33.63
CA TYR A 289 -25.91 -28.84 34.08
C TYR A 289 -25.78 -30.33 34.39
N ALA A 290 -26.61 -30.83 35.33
CA ALA A 290 -26.66 -32.25 35.65
C ALA A 290 -27.17 -33.09 34.45
N PRO A 291 -26.81 -34.38 34.34
CA PRO A 291 -27.23 -35.25 33.25
C PRO A 291 -28.75 -35.35 33.13
N GLY A 292 -29.27 -35.32 31.91
CA GLY A 292 -30.71 -35.38 31.63
C GLY A 292 -31.48 -34.07 31.88
N THR A 293 -30.81 -33.00 32.32
CA THR A 293 -31.45 -31.68 32.49
C THR A 293 -31.92 -31.15 31.13
N VAL A 294 -33.19 -30.78 31.02
CA VAL A 294 -33.73 -30.06 29.86
C VAL A 294 -33.55 -28.56 30.07
N VAL A 295 -32.70 -27.94 29.26
CA VAL A 295 -32.41 -26.50 29.30
C VAL A 295 -33.18 -25.83 28.18
N THR A 296 -33.99 -24.83 28.54
CA THR A 296 -34.67 -23.95 27.58
C THR A 296 -33.89 -22.64 27.47
N LEU A 297 -33.33 -22.36 26.30
CA LEU A 297 -32.66 -21.11 25.97
C LEU A 297 -33.66 -20.15 25.33
N THR A 298 -33.61 -18.87 25.71
CA THR A 298 -34.43 -17.79 25.15
C THR A 298 -33.54 -16.68 24.63
N ALA A 299 -33.66 -16.37 23.33
CA ALA A 299 -32.94 -15.28 22.67
C ALA A 299 -33.80 -14.00 22.65
N ALA A 300 -33.19 -12.87 22.97
CA ALA A 300 -33.80 -11.55 22.86
C ALA A 300 -32.92 -10.63 21.99
N PRO A 301 -33.34 -10.27 20.76
CA PRO A 301 -32.57 -9.37 19.91
C PRO A 301 -32.53 -7.95 20.49
N THR A 302 -31.35 -7.32 20.44
CA THR A 302 -31.13 -5.91 20.80
C THR A 302 -30.96 -5.04 19.56
N VAL A 303 -30.13 -5.49 18.60
CA VAL A 303 -29.95 -4.83 17.28
C VAL A 303 -30.19 -5.86 16.19
N GLY A 304 -31.10 -5.55 15.26
CA GLY A 304 -31.52 -6.47 14.20
C GLY A 304 -32.60 -7.44 14.66
N ALA A 305 -32.59 -8.65 14.11
CA ALA A 305 -33.57 -9.70 14.40
C ALA A 305 -32.88 -11.03 14.72
N PHE A 306 -33.53 -11.84 15.56
CA PHE A 306 -33.12 -13.22 15.77
C PHE A 306 -33.46 -14.06 14.54
N THR A 307 -32.48 -14.81 14.01
CA THR A 307 -32.61 -15.54 12.74
C THR A 307 -32.57 -17.05 12.87
N GLY A 308 -32.06 -17.58 13.99
CA GLY A 308 -32.14 -19.01 14.23
C GLY A 308 -31.18 -19.53 15.29
N TRP A 309 -31.44 -20.78 15.66
CA TRP A 309 -30.63 -21.57 16.57
C TRP A 309 -29.86 -22.64 15.79
N THR A 310 -28.67 -22.99 16.27
CA THR A 310 -27.93 -24.20 15.86
C THR A 310 -27.47 -24.94 17.12
N GLY A 311 -27.52 -26.28 17.11
CA GLY A 311 -27.08 -27.10 18.26
C GLY A 311 -28.17 -27.41 19.30
N CYS A 312 -29.41 -26.96 19.09
CA CYS A 312 -30.56 -27.26 19.95
C CYS A 312 -31.85 -27.37 19.11
N THR A 313 -32.95 -27.79 19.71
CA THR A 313 -34.25 -27.95 19.03
C THR A 313 -35.16 -26.73 19.27
N PRO A 314 -35.50 -25.93 18.23
CA PRO A 314 -36.40 -24.79 18.38
C PRO A 314 -37.79 -25.19 18.91
N VAL A 315 -38.36 -24.36 19.77
CA VAL A 315 -39.70 -24.61 20.33
C VAL A 315 -40.77 -24.27 19.29
N VAL A 316 -41.67 -25.22 19.02
CA VAL A 316 -42.77 -25.03 18.08
C VAL A 316 -43.65 -23.88 18.54
N GLY A 317 -43.86 -22.89 17.66
CA GLY A 317 -44.66 -21.69 17.96
C GLY A 317 -43.91 -20.57 18.68
N VAL A 318 -42.65 -20.79 19.13
CA VAL A 318 -41.83 -19.78 19.80
C VAL A 318 -40.39 -19.83 19.25
N PRO A 319 -40.11 -19.25 18.07
CA PRO A 319 -38.84 -19.41 17.37
C PRO A 319 -37.63 -18.81 18.12
N THR A 320 -37.87 -17.88 19.04
CA THR A 320 -36.84 -17.31 19.93
C THR A 320 -36.42 -18.26 21.05
N GLN A 321 -37.10 -19.39 21.23
CA GLN A 321 -36.77 -20.38 22.24
C GLN A 321 -36.25 -21.68 21.62
N CYS A 322 -35.34 -22.32 22.34
CA CYS A 322 -34.75 -23.58 21.95
C CYS A 322 -34.57 -24.48 23.17
N THR A 323 -34.75 -25.78 23.00
CA THR A 323 -34.56 -26.77 24.07
C THR A 323 -33.42 -27.72 23.75
N ILE A 324 -32.64 -28.06 24.77
CA ILE A 324 -31.57 -29.06 24.70
C ILE A 324 -31.59 -29.92 25.96
N THR A 325 -31.44 -31.24 25.79
CA THR A 325 -31.29 -32.17 26.92
C THR A 325 -29.81 -32.46 27.12
N MET A 326 -29.31 -32.16 28.32
CA MET A 326 -27.88 -32.27 28.65
C MET A 326 -27.50 -33.73 28.93
N ASN A 327 -27.25 -34.48 27.86
CA ASN A 327 -26.78 -35.88 27.91
C ASN A 327 -25.29 -36.02 27.54
N LEU A 328 -24.71 -34.94 27.02
CA LEU A 328 -23.28 -34.74 26.74
C LEU A 328 -23.00 -33.22 26.72
N ALA A 329 -21.73 -32.82 26.70
CA ALA A 329 -21.36 -31.43 26.53
C ALA A 329 -21.84 -30.90 25.16
N ALA A 330 -22.35 -29.67 25.12
CA ALA A 330 -23.01 -29.14 23.93
C ALA A 330 -22.60 -27.68 23.65
N ASN A 331 -22.58 -27.33 22.36
CA ASN A 331 -22.40 -25.97 21.88
C ASN A 331 -23.67 -25.52 21.16
N VAL A 332 -24.25 -24.41 21.59
CA VAL A 332 -25.43 -23.81 20.97
C VAL A 332 -25.08 -22.44 20.41
N THR A 333 -25.52 -22.15 19.19
CA THR A 333 -25.34 -20.83 18.58
C THR A 333 -26.69 -20.14 18.38
N ALA A 334 -26.82 -18.91 18.88
CA ALA A 334 -27.89 -17.98 18.56
C ALA A 334 -27.41 -17.00 17.51
N THR A 335 -28.08 -16.94 16.36
CA THR A 335 -27.69 -16.04 15.27
C THR A 335 -28.62 -14.83 15.21
N PHE A 336 -28.05 -13.63 15.33
CA PHE A 336 -28.71 -12.35 15.17
C PHE A 336 -28.24 -11.68 13.88
N SER A 337 -29.18 -11.33 13.02
CA SER A 337 -28.87 -10.61 11.77
C SER A 337 -29.42 -9.20 11.82
N ALA A 338 -28.62 -8.22 11.41
CA ALA A 338 -29.01 -6.83 11.26
C ALA A 338 -28.98 -6.41 9.77
N ALA A 339 -29.61 -5.28 9.49
CA ALA A 339 -29.57 -4.64 8.18
C ALA A 339 -28.12 -4.40 7.72
N SER A 340 -27.82 -4.64 6.44
CA SER A 340 -26.49 -4.49 5.87
C SER A 340 -26.60 -3.93 4.46
N ILE A 341 -25.76 -2.94 4.15
CA ILE A 341 -25.73 -2.31 2.83
C ILE A 341 -24.33 -2.33 2.23
N ALA A 342 -24.27 -2.45 0.91
CA ALA A 342 -23.07 -2.29 0.11
C ALA A 342 -23.32 -1.30 -1.04
N VAL A 343 -22.30 -0.48 -1.35
CA VAL A 343 -22.37 0.59 -2.36
C VAL A 343 -21.28 0.35 -3.40
N ASN A 344 -21.63 0.45 -4.68
CA ASN A 344 -20.68 0.30 -5.78
C ASN A 344 -20.91 1.38 -6.86
N PRO A 345 -19.86 2.10 -7.28
CA PRO A 345 -18.50 2.15 -6.70
C PRO A 345 -18.42 2.97 -5.40
N LEU A 346 -17.37 2.75 -4.59
CA LEU A 346 -17.10 3.56 -3.37
C LEU A 346 -16.35 4.87 -3.65
N THR A 347 -15.79 5.02 -4.85
CA THR A 347 -15.07 6.22 -5.28
C THR A 347 -15.38 6.50 -6.74
N HIS A 348 -15.47 7.77 -7.12
CA HIS A 348 -15.59 8.15 -8.52
C HIS A 348 -14.89 9.50 -8.81
N ASN A 349 -14.10 9.52 -9.88
CA ASN A 349 -13.51 10.75 -10.42
C ASN A 349 -14.22 11.09 -11.74
N PHE A 350 -14.90 12.23 -11.79
CA PHE A 350 -15.57 12.74 -12.99
C PHE A 350 -14.58 13.27 -14.04
N GLY A 351 -13.29 13.38 -13.70
CA GLY A 351 -12.28 13.92 -14.59
C GLY A 351 -12.45 15.43 -14.81
N ASP A 352 -11.97 15.90 -15.95
CA ASP A 352 -12.10 17.29 -16.36
C ASP A 352 -13.48 17.51 -17.00
N VAL A 353 -14.22 18.52 -16.53
CA VAL A 353 -15.56 18.87 -17.02
C VAL A 353 -15.62 20.37 -17.26
N ASN A 354 -16.08 20.77 -18.45
CA ASN A 354 -16.16 22.18 -18.80
C ASN A 354 -17.15 22.95 -17.92
N LEU A 355 -16.86 24.22 -17.63
CA LEU A 355 -17.76 25.11 -16.90
C LEU A 355 -19.13 25.16 -17.60
N GLY A 356 -20.19 24.88 -16.84
CA GLY A 356 -21.56 24.86 -17.34
C GLY A 356 -22.01 23.52 -17.97
N SER A 357 -21.10 22.56 -18.16
CA SER A 357 -21.44 21.17 -18.55
C SER A 357 -21.74 20.31 -17.34
N VAL A 358 -22.62 19.31 -17.50
CA VAL A 358 -23.01 18.40 -16.42
C VAL A 358 -22.61 16.96 -16.74
N GLU A 359 -21.84 16.35 -15.85
CA GLU A 359 -21.53 14.92 -15.89
C GLU A 359 -22.28 14.16 -14.80
N ILE A 360 -22.64 12.90 -15.07
CA ILE A 360 -23.57 12.13 -14.24
C ILE A 360 -23.02 10.74 -13.93
N MET A 361 -23.07 10.34 -12.65
CA MET A 361 -22.72 9.00 -12.20
C MET A 361 -23.82 8.38 -11.35
N ASN A 362 -24.08 7.08 -11.56
CA ASN A 362 -25.05 6.30 -10.80
C ASN A 362 -24.34 5.37 -9.80
N PHE A 363 -24.68 5.48 -8.53
CA PHE A 363 -24.22 4.59 -7.47
C PHE A 363 -25.30 3.57 -7.15
N THR A 364 -24.94 2.29 -7.19
CA THR A 364 -25.86 1.21 -6.86
C THR A 364 -25.71 0.88 -5.38
N VAL A 365 -26.80 0.99 -4.63
CA VAL A 365 -26.88 0.57 -3.22
C VAL A 365 -27.63 -0.75 -3.18
N THR A 366 -27.03 -1.75 -2.53
CA THR A 366 -27.58 -3.11 -2.42
C THR A 366 -27.77 -3.48 -0.96
N ASN A 367 -28.88 -4.13 -0.63
CA ASN A 367 -29.04 -4.79 0.66
C ASN A 367 -28.35 -6.14 0.60
N SER A 368 -27.15 -6.22 1.18
CA SER A 368 -26.33 -7.44 1.27
C SER A 368 -26.71 -8.34 2.45
N GLY A 369 -27.65 -7.90 3.29
CA GLY A 369 -28.13 -8.64 4.45
C GLY A 369 -29.40 -9.44 4.20
N VAL A 370 -29.84 -10.13 5.25
CA VAL A 370 -31.09 -10.92 5.29
C VAL A 370 -32.24 -10.19 6.00
N VAL A 371 -32.01 -8.96 6.46
CA VAL A 371 -33.00 -8.10 7.12
C VAL A 371 -33.29 -6.89 6.23
N ASN A 372 -34.53 -6.41 6.23
CA ASN A 372 -34.93 -5.20 5.51
C ASN A 372 -34.10 -3.99 5.97
N VAL A 373 -33.58 -3.24 5.00
CA VAL A 373 -32.88 -1.98 5.26
C VAL A 373 -33.86 -0.83 5.11
N LEU A 374 -33.95 0.04 6.12
CA LEU A 374 -34.63 1.32 6.02
C LEU A 374 -33.61 2.41 5.69
N MET A 375 -33.78 3.05 4.54
CA MET A 375 -32.87 4.09 4.07
C MET A 375 -33.22 5.45 4.68
N GLY A 376 -32.21 6.16 5.16
CA GLY A 376 -32.32 7.59 5.47
C GLY A 376 -32.29 8.44 4.20
N THR A 377 -32.10 9.75 4.37
CA THR A 377 -31.95 10.68 3.24
C THR A 377 -30.49 10.76 2.83
N ALA A 378 -30.18 10.36 1.59
CA ALA A 378 -28.85 10.51 1.03
C ALA A 378 -28.47 11.99 0.85
N VAL A 379 -27.25 12.34 1.24
CA VAL A 379 -26.74 13.73 1.21
C VAL A 379 -25.47 13.78 0.40
N VAL A 380 -25.40 14.72 -0.53
CA VAL A 380 -24.17 15.07 -1.27
C VAL A 380 -23.61 16.35 -0.66
N ALA A 381 -22.31 16.33 -0.34
CA ALA A 381 -21.56 17.48 0.13
C ALA A 381 -20.28 17.65 -0.69
N GLY A 382 -19.78 18.87 -0.82
CA GLY A 382 -18.56 19.17 -1.59
C GLY A 382 -17.84 20.37 -1.01
N THR A 383 -16.61 20.62 -1.49
CA THR A 383 -15.83 21.83 -1.16
C THR A 383 -16.60 23.10 -1.51
N LEU A 384 -17.42 23.03 -2.57
CA LEU A 384 -18.43 24.02 -2.94
C LEU A 384 -19.78 23.29 -3.10
N THR A 385 -20.82 23.79 -2.47
CA THR A 385 -22.12 23.08 -2.31
C THR A 385 -22.95 22.97 -3.59
N THR A 386 -22.53 23.63 -4.67
CA THR A 386 -23.23 23.69 -5.95
C THR A 386 -22.62 22.81 -7.04
N ASP A 387 -21.36 22.38 -6.88
CA ASP A 387 -20.65 21.65 -7.94
C ASP A 387 -21.01 20.17 -7.98
N PHE A 388 -21.24 19.55 -6.81
CA PHE A 388 -21.80 18.21 -6.70
C PHE A 388 -23.24 18.29 -6.21
N THR A 389 -24.18 17.80 -7.02
CA THR A 389 -25.61 17.79 -6.68
C THR A 389 -26.22 16.40 -6.79
N LYS A 390 -27.25 16.14 -5.98
CA LYS A 390 -27.99 14.88 -6.05
C LYS A 390 -28.94 14.91 -7.24
N GLY A 391 -28.84 13.90 -8.10
CA GLY A 391 -29.75 13.65 -9.22
C GLY A 391 -30.94 12.77 -8.82
N ALA A 392 -31.33 11.86 -9.71
CA ALA A 392 -32.33 10.84 -9.42
C ALA A 392 -31.96 9.99 -8.19
N ASP A 393 -32.93 9.70 -7.33
CA ASP A 393 -32.71 8.96 -6.08
C ASP A 393 -33.90 8.03 -5.83
N THR A 394 -33.67 6.73 -5.99
CA THR A 394 -34.65 5.67 -5.71
C THR A 394 -34.40 4.98 -4.38
N CYS A 395 -33.45 5.48 -3.57
CA CYS A 395 -33.06 4.90 -2.30
C CYS A 395 -33.65 5.65 -1.10
N SER A 396 -33.59 6.98 -1.08
CA SER A 396 -33.91 7.75 0.13
C SER A 396 -35.35 7.54 0.60
N GLY A 397 -35.50 7.20 1.90
CA GLY A 397 -36.80 6.93 2.52
C GLY A 397 -37.45 5.60 2.12
N GLN A 398 -36.79 4.77 1.30
CA GLN A 398 -37.31 3.47 0.90
C GLN A 398 -36.93 2.36 1.88
N THR A 399 -37.70 1.27 1.84
CA THR A 399 -37.34 -0.01 2.46
C THR A 399 -36.79 -0.93 1.40
N ILE A 400 -35.52 -1.31 1.51
CA ILE A 400 -34.86 -2.24 0.58
C ILE A 400 -34.92 -3.65 1.18
N LEU A 401 -35.67 -4.54 0.54
CA LEU A 401 -35.76 -5.95 0.92
C LEU A 401 -34.41 -6.67 0.73
N PRO A 402 -34.18 -7.83 1.38
CA PRO A 402 -32.99 -8.66 1.16
C PRO A 402 -32.74 -8.91 -0.32
N ALA A 403 -31.48 -8.80 -0.75
CA ALA A 403 -31.04 -8.85 -2.16
C ALA A 403 -31.64 -7.76 -3.09
N GLY A 404 -32.41 -6.82 -2.55
CA GLY A 404 -32.90 -5.65 -3.26
C GLY A 404 -31.81 -4.62 -3.51
N ALA A 405 -32.05 -3.76 -4.51
CA ALA A 405 -31.14 -2.69 -4.88
C ALA A 405 -31.90 -1.41 -5.24
N CYS A 406 -31.22 -0.28 -5.09
CA CYS A 406 -31.69 1.03 -5.53
C CYS A 406 -30.51 1.87 -6.05
N ILE A 407 -30.80 3.02 -6.64
CA ILE A 407 -29.80 3.87 -7.31
C ILE A 407 -29.87 5.29 -6.75
N ILE A 408 -28.69 5.85 -6.48
CA ILE A 408 -28.51 7.28 -6.22
C ILE A 408 -27.63 7.84 -7.33
N GLN A 409 -28.12 8.86 -8.02
CA GLN A 409 -27.39 9.58 -9.04
C GLN A 409 -26.73 10.82 -8.44
N VAL A 410 -25.49 11.08 -8.82
CA VAL A 410 -24.78 12.32 -8.52
C VAL A 410 -24.45 13.03 -9.84
N ARG A 411 -24.57 14.35 -9.83
CA ARG A 411 -24.23 15.23 -10.96
C ARG A 411 -23.06 16.12 -10.56
N PHE A 412 -22.07 16.23 -11.44
CA PHE A 412 -20.96 17.17 -11.32
C PHE A 412 -21.13 18.30 -12.35
N LEU A 413 -21.28 19.53 -11.88
CA LEU A 413 -21.46 20.76 -12.66
C LEU A 413 -20.48 21.81 -12.14
N PRO A 414 -19.23 21.85 -12.62
CA PRO A 414 -18.23 22.76 -12.09
C PRO A 414 -18.56 24.22 -12.41
N THR A 415 -18.48 25.08 -11.40
CA THR A 415 -18.68 26.53 -11.53
C THR A 415 -17.38 27.34 -11.60
N ALA A 416 -16.23 26.71 -11.31
CA ALA A 416 -14.90 27.31 -11.37
C ALA A 416 -13.88 26.36 -11.99
N ALA A 417 -12.88 26.90 -12.69
CA ALA A 417 -11.83 26.11 -13.33
C ALA A 417 -10.79 25.61 -12.30
N ALA A 418 -11.17 24.64 -11.47
CA ALA A 418 -10.38 24.14 -10.36
C ALA A 418 -10.69 22.68 -10.04
N ALA A 419 -9.76 22.00 -9.35
CA ALA A 419 -9.99 20.69 -8.77
C ALA A 419 -10.96 20.80 -7.58
N MET A 420 -11.95 19.91 -7.55
CA MET A 420 -13.05 19.89 -6.60
C MET A 420 -13.17 18.48 -5.99
N ALA A 421 -13.47 18.43 -4.70
CA ALA A 421 -13.70 17.19 -3.97
C ALA A 421 -15.07 17.20 -3.29
N GLY A 422 -15.65 16.02 -3.13
CA GLY A 422 -16.93 15.86 -2.46
C GLY A 422 -17.16 14.47 -1.92
N THR A 423 -18.29 14.31 -1.25
CA THR A 423 -18.71 13.07 -0.61
C THR A 423 -20.20 12.86 -0.81
N LEU A 424 -20.60 11.62 -1.06
CA LEU A 424 -22.00 11.17 -0.95
C LEU A 424 -22.12 10.29 0.30
N THR A 425 -22.93 10.73 1.26
CA THR A 425 -23.22 10.01 2.50
C THR A 425 -24.60 9.36 2.41
N ILE A 426 -24.69 8.08 2.76
CA ILE A 426 -25.91 7.26 2.60
C ILE A 426 -26.34 6.69 3.96
N PRO A 427 -27.14 7.42 4.75
CA PRO A 427 -27.62 6.93 6.05
C PRO A 427 -28.60 5.76 5.90
N SER A 428 -28.58 4.82 6.85
CA SER A 428 -29.54 3.71 6.95
C SER A 428 -29.67 3.24 8.40
N ASN A 429 -30.57 2.28 8.65
CA ASN A 429 -30.67 1.57 9.93
C ASN A 429 -29.65 0.43 10.09
N ALA A 430 -28.70 0.25 9.16
CA ALA A 430 -27.60 -0.69 9.36
C ALA A 430 -26.75 -0.25 10.57
N PRO A 431 -26.27 -1.19 11.42
CA PRO A 431 -25.52 -0.84 12.62
C PRO A 431 -24.09 -0.37 12.32
N THR A 432 -23.60 -0.60 11.11
CA THR A 432 -22.33 -0.06 10.62
C THR A 432 -22.47 1.43 10.31
N ALA A 433 -21.36 2.18 10.41
CA ALA A 433 -21.34 3.58 9.98
C ALA A 433 -21.89 3.74 8.55
N ALA A 434 -22.60 4.84 8.31
CA ALA A 434 -23.16 5.15 7.00
C ALA A 434 -22.05 5.17 5.93
N PRO A 435 -22.21 4.46 4.79
CA PRO A 435 -21.25 4.50 3.71
C PRO A 435 -21.02 5.93 3.20
N VAL A 436 -19.75 6.26 2.98
CA VAL A 436 -19.30 7.52 2.38
C VAL A 436 -18.58 7.21 1.08
N VAL A 437 -19.12 7.73 -0.02
CA VAL A 437 -18.52 7.63 -1.35
C VAL A 437 -17.65 8.86 -1.58
N ILE A 438 -16.40 8.68 -2.03
CA ILE A 438 -15.46 9.77 -2.33
C ILE A 438 -15.65 10.22 -3.78
N LEU A 439 -15.85 11.52 -3.98
CA LEU A 439 -16.05 12.15 -5.28
C LEU A 439 -14.90 13.12 -5.57
N SER A 440 -14.46 13.16 -6.82
CA SER A 440 -13.53 14.17 -7.31
C SER A 440 -13.85 14.57 -8.75
N GLY A 441 -13.43 15.76 -9.17
CA GLY A 441 -13.50 16.24 -10.54
C GLY A 441 -12.79 17.58 -10.67
N THR A 442 -12.51 18.01 -11.90
CA THR A 442 -11.86 19.30 -12.18
C THR A 442 -12.73 20.11 -13.13
N GLY A 443 -13.08 21.33 -12.77
CA GLY A 443 -13.66 22.27 -13.71
C GLY A 443 -12.62 22.74 -14.72
N THR A 444 -12.95 22.76 -16.01
CA THR A 444 -12.13 23.34 -17.08
C THR A 444 -12.88 24.46 -17.78
N ASN A 445 -12.17 25.46 -18.32
CA ASN A 445 -12.83 26.53 -19.07
C ASN A 445 -13.63 25.99 -20.26
N ALA A 446 -14.71 26.69 -20.64
CA ALA A 446 -15.58 26.34 -21.76
C ALA A 446 -14.79 26.15 -23.08
N GLN A 447 -15.35 25.36 -24.00
CA GLN A 447 -14.75 25.00 -25.29
C GLN A 447 -14.01 26.16 -25.95
N VAL A 448 -12.72 25.93 -26.22
CA VAL A 448 -11.85 26.96 -26.81
C VAL A 448 -11.96 27.02 -28.33
N PHE A 449 -12.42 25.93 -28.95
CA PHE A 449 -12.56 25.81 -30.40
C PHE A 449 -13.94 25.28 -30.79
N GLY A 450 -14.63 25.97 -31.68
CA GLY A 450 -16.01 25.64 -32.09
C GLY A 450 -16.14 24.43 -33.03
N ASP A 451 -15.03 23.85 -33.50
CA ASP A 451 -14.99 22.64 -34.32
C ASP A 451 -14.61 21.38 -33.53
N VAL A 452 -14.46 21.49 -32.21
CA VAL A 452 -14.32 20.35 -31.31
C VAL A 452 -15.71 20.01 -30.79
N LEU A 453 -16.13 18.75 -30.84
CA LEU A 453 -17.45 18.35 -30.34
C LEU A 453 -17.43 18.23 -28.80
N PRO A 454 -18.44 18.76 -28.07
CA PRO A 454 -18.55 18.67 -26.60
C PRO A 454 -18.64 17.28 -25.96
N ALA A 455 -18.56 16.22 -26.76
CA ALA A 455 -18.56 14.83 -26.32
C ALA A 455 -17.43 14.04 -27.00
N SER A 456 -16.48 14.74 -27.65
CA SER A 456 -15.31 14.11 -28.22
C SER A 456 -14.44 13.57 -27.08
N PRO A 457 -13.93 12.33 -27.18
CA PRO A 457 -13.02 11.80 -26.18
C PRO A 457 -11.70 12.59 -26.05
N PHE A 458 -11.42 13.50 -26.99
CA PHE A 458 -10.22 14.34 -27.02
C PHE A 458 -10.47 15.77 -26.54
N GLU A 459 -11.72 16.16 -26.26
CA GLU A 459 -12.07 17.54 -25.94
C GLU A 459 -11.28 18.09 -24.75
N ASN A 460 -11.24 17.34 -23.65
CA ASN A 460 -10.55 17.76 -22.43
C ASN A 460 -9.05 17.95 -22.68
N HIS A 461 -8.41 17.03 -23.41
CA HIS A 461 -6.99 17.16 -23.75
C HIS A 461 -6.75 18.41 -24.61
N ILE A 462 -7.63 18.68 -25.60
CA ILE A 462 -7.52 19.86 -26.47
C ILE A 462 -7.69 21.16 -25.66
N ASN A 463 -8.70 21.24 -24.80
CA ASN A 463 -8.94 22.41 -23.97
C ASN A 463 -7.77 22.66 -23.01
N SER A 464 -7.24 21.61 -22.38
CA SER A 464 -6.08 21.71 -21.49
C SER A 464 -4.81 22.19 -22.21
N LEU A 465 -4.54 21.70 -23.42
CA LEU A 465 -3.43 22.20 -24.24
C LEU A 465 -3.64 23.66 -24.67
N SER A 466 -4.88 24.07 -24.94
CA SER A 466 -5.15 25.45 -25.34
C SER A 466 -5.00 26.42 -24.16
N ASN A 467 -5.53 26.06 -23.00
CA ASN A 467 -5.47 26.88 -21.78
C ASN A 467 -4.03 27.07 -21.28
N THR A 468 -3.14 26.13 -21.58
CA THR A 468 -1.71 26.20 -21.25
C THR A 468 -0.86 26.85 -22.34
N GLY A 469 -1.47 27.29 -23.45
CA GLY A 469 -0.77 27.91 -24.57
C GLY A 469 0.05 26.94 -25.43
N ILE A 470 -0.11 25.63 -25.24
CA ILE A 470 0.55 24.60 -26.04
C ILE A 470 -0.08 24.53 -27.44
N ALA A 471 -1.42 24.49 -27.49
CA ALA A 471 -2.21 24.51 -28.73
C ALA A 471 -2.74 25.92 -29.02
N LEU A 472 -2.57 26.41 -30.26
CA LEU A 472 -3.06 27.72 -30.71
C LEU A 472 -4.20 27.61 -31.76
N GLY A 473 -4.67 26.40 -32.05
CA GLY A 473 -5.59 26.14 -33.17
C GLY A 473 -4.91 26.10 -34.53
N CYS A 474 -5.70 25.83 -35.57
CA CYS A 474 -5.30 25.90 -36.99
C CYS A 474 -5.80 27.19 -37.66
N ALA A 475 -6.89 27.76 -37.14
CA ALA A 475 -7.49 29.01 -37.59
C ALA A 475 -8.28 29.63 -36.41
N PRO A 476 -8.74 30.89 -36.51
CA PRO A 476 -9.56 31.49 -35.46
C PRO A 476 -10.77 30.60 -35.12
N ASN A 477 -10.92 30.25 -33.84
CA ASN A 477 -11.97 29.36 -33.33
C ASN A 477 -11.97 27.93 -33.92
N GLN A 478 -10.86 27.45 -34.49
CA GLN A 478 -10.74 26.09 -35.05
C GLN A 478 -9.49 25.36 -34.55
N PHE A 479 -9.65 24.12 -34.11
CA PHE A 479 -8.57 23.21 -33.73
C PHE A 479 -8.11 22.33 -34.91
N CYS A 480 -9.00 22.01 -35.85
CA CYS A 480 -8.84 21.04 -36.94
C CYS A 480 -8.48 19.62 -36.44
N PRO A 481 -9.35 18.96 -35.65
CA PRO A 481 -9.03 17.71 -34.94
C PRO A 481 -8.56 16.57 -35.86
N GLY A 482 -9.19 16.41 -37.02
CA GLY A 482 -8.88 15.33 -37.97
C GLY A 482 -7.64 15.54 -38.84
N ASN A 483 -7.03 16.73 -38.83
CA ASN A 483 -5.86 16.99 -39.67
C ASN A 483 -4.62 16.28 -39.10
N ALA A 484 -3.82 15.68 -39.97
CA ALA A 484 -2.52 15.13 -39.57
C ALA A 484 -1.56 16.24 -39.10
N VAL A 485 -0.78 15.94 -38.07
CA VAL A 485 0.23 16.86 -37.52
C VAL A 485 1.50 16.78 -38.35
N THR A 486 2.00 17.94 -38.80
CA THR A 486 3.31 18.00 -39.48
C THR A 486 4.46 17.97 -38.46
N ARG A 487 5.67 17.61 -38.90
CA ARG A 487 6.88 17.62 -38.06
C ARG A 487 7.16 18.99 -37.44
N GLY A 488 6.96 20.08 -38.20
CA GLY A 488 7.09 21.45 -37.68
C GLY A 488 6.07 21.75 -36.58
N GLN A 489 4.81 21.35 -36.78
CA GLN A 489 3.77 21.50 -35.75
C GLN A 489 4.06 20.66 -34.51
N MET A 490 4.48 19.40 -34.68
CA MET A 490 4.90 18.52 -33.59
C MET A 490 6.00 19.17 -32.76
N SER A 491 6.97 19.83 -33.41
CA SER A 491 8.04 20.53 -32.71
C SER A 491 7.51 21.60 -31.78
N ALA A 492 6.54 22.39 -32.26
CA ALA A 492 5.90 23.41 -31.44
C ALA A 492 5.14 22.80 -30.26
N PHE A 493 4.40 21.71 -30.47
CA PHE A 493 3.69 21.01 -29.38
C PHE A 493 4.65 20.52 -28.29
N ILE A 494 5.71 19.79 -28.67
CA ILE A 494 6.65 19.21 -27.71
C ILE A 494 7.39 20.31 -26.95
N ILE A 495 7.96 21.30 -27.64
CA ILE A 495 8.75 22.34 -26.98
C ILE A 495 7.88 23.20 -26.07
N ARG A 496 6.66 23.56 -26.48
CA ARG A 496 5.75 24.31 -25.60
C ARG A 496 5.36 23.50 -24.37
N ALA A 497 5.10 22.21 -24.54
CA ALA A 497 4.74 21.33 -23.43
C ALA A 497 5.91 21.10 -22.46
N SER A 498 7.14 21.01 -22.96
CA SER A 498 8.32 20.70 -22.13
C SER A 498 9.01 21.93 -21.54
N GLU A 499 9.00 23.06 -22.25
CA GLU A 499 9.81 24.25 -21.91
C GLU A 499 9.02 25.58 -21.98
N GLY A 500 7.76 25.56 -22.41
CA GLY A 500 7.01 26.78 -22.72
C GLY A 500 7.35 27.36 -24.10
N GLU A 501 6.65 28.43 -24.49
CA GLU A 501 6.91 29.10 -25.77
C GLU A 501 8.27 29.83 -25.74
N PRO A 502 9.22 29.52 -26.64
CA PRO A 502 10.50 30.20 -26.66
C PRO A 502 10.30 31.71 -26.97
N PRO A 503 10.78 32.61 -26.09
CA PRO A 503 10.48 34.05 -26.17
C PRO A 503 11.22 34.74 -27.32
N VAL A 504 12.40 34.24 -27.71
CA VAL A 504 13.22 34.78 -28.78
C VAL A 504 13.87 33.67 -29.59
N THR A 505 14.08 33.93 -30.89
CA THR A 505 14.85 33.04 -31.75
C THR A 505 16.34 33.22 -31.43
N VAL A 506 16.93 32.24 -30.73
CA VAL A 506 18.36 32.17 -30.48
C VAL A 506 18.99 31.23 -31.49
N ILE A 507 19.88 31.74 -32.34
CA ILE A 507 20.65 30.93 -33.30
C ILE A 507 21.94 30.50 -32.61
N THR A 508 22.14 29.19 -32.49
CA THR A 508 23.35 28.61 -31.92
C THR A 508 24.33 28.21 -33.01
N VAL A 509 25.59 28.66 -32.89
CA VAL A 509 26.61 28.48 -33.94
C VAL A 509 27.85 27.82 -33.34
N PRO A 510 28.07 26.50 -33.54
CA PRO A 510 29.31 25.86 -33.13
C PRO A 510 30.48 26.33 -34.01
N MET A 511 31.63 26.60 -33.40
CA MET A 511 32.81 27.14 -34.09
C MET A 511 34.05 26.26 -33.85
N SER A 512 34.82 26.02 -34.92
CA SER A 512 36.01 25.16 -34.86
C SER A 512 36.93 25.39 -36.06
N GLY A 513 38.22 25.04 -35.94
CA GLY A 513 39.19 25.21 -37.03
C GLY A 513 38.96 24.30 -38.24
N ASN A 514 38.27 23.16 -38.07
CA ASN A 514 37.85 22.29 -39.17
C ASN A 514 36.77 22.91 -40.09
N GLN A 515 36.15 24.02 -39.66
CA GLN A 515 35.19 24.75 -40.48
C GLN A 515 35.86 25.88 -41.27
N GLU A 516 37.13 26.21 -40.98
CA GLU A 516 37.89 27.21 -41.74
C GLU A 516 38.14 26.76 -43.18
N VAL A 517 38.33 27.73 -44.07
CA VAL A 517 38.63 27.50 -45.48
C VAL A 517 39.90 28.25 -45.84
N PRO A 518 41.06 27.58 -45.98
CA PRO A 518 41.30 26.15 -45.75
C PRO A 518 41.23 25.76 -44.27
N ILE A 519 41.04 24.46 -44.00
CA ILE A 519 40.96 23.90 -42.65
C ILE A 519 42.19 24.29 -41.82
N VAL A 520 41.94 24.73 -40.57
CA VAL A 520 42.97 25.01 -39.57
C VAL A 520 43.00 23.88 -38.54
N LEU A 521 44.18 23.26 -38.37
CA LEU A 521 44.41 22.28 -37.31
C LEU A 521 44.77 23.02 -36.01
N THR A 522 43.80 23.13 -35.11
CA THR A 522 43.94 23.80 -33.82
C THR A 522 43.15 23.05 -32.75
N ALA A 523 43.56 23.20 -31.49
CA ALA A 523 42.77 22.76 -30.33
C ALA A 523 41.65 23.75 -29.99
N ALA A 524 41.59 24.90 -30.68
CA ALA A 524 40.62 25.94 -30.45
C ALA A 524 39.20 25.48 -30.77
N THR A 525 38.28 25.84 -29.87
CA THR A 525 36.85 25.58 -30.00
C THR A 525 36.07 26.81 -29.59
N GLY A 526 34.89 26.98 -30.15
CA GLY A 526 33.98 28.02 -29.69
C GLY A 526 32.53 27.71 -29.99
N GLY A 527 31.66 28.58 -29.50
CA GLY A 527 30.24 28.54 -29.80
C GLY A 527 29.63 29.92 -29.58
N ALA A 528 28.70 30.30 -30.45
CA ALA A 528 27.97 31.54 -30.33
C ALA A 528 26.48 31.32 -30.13
N ALA A 529 25.85 32.26 -29.41
CA ALA A 529 24.41 32.41 -29.32
C ALA A 529 24.05 33.80 -29.84
N LEU A 530 23.24 33.85 -30.90
CA LEU A 530 22.85 35.06 -31.61
C LEU A 530 21.35 35.30 -31.46
N ILE A 531 20.96 36.53 -31.20
CA ILE A 531 19.59 37.01 -31.32
C ILE A 531 19.57 37.98 -32.48
N VAL A 532 18.72 37.69 -33.47
CA VAL A 532 18.55 38.52 -34.66
C VAL A 532 17.09 38.95 -34.76
N ASP A 533 16.85 40.25 -34.76
CA ASP A 533 15.58 40.80 -35.18
C ASP A 533 15.55 40.84 -36.72
N LEU A 534 14.76 39.95 -37.32
CA LEU A 534 14.65 39.83 -38.77
C LEU A 534 13.93 41.02 -39.43
N THR A 535 13.29 41.90 -38.64
CA THR A 535 12.58 43.09 -39.13
C THR A 535 13.51 44.29 -39.16
N THR A 536 14.24 44.53 -38.06
CA THR A 536 15.13 45.69 -37.92
C THR A 536 16.57 45.40 -38.31
N GLY A 537 16.95 44.12 -38.40
CA GLY A 537 18.32 43.66 -38.57
C GLY A 537 19.15 43.71 -37.29
N GLY A 538 18.56 44.11 -36.16
CA GLY A 538 19.24 44.20 -34.88
C GLY A 538 19.89 42.87 -34.49
N LEU A 539 21.19 42.90 -34.24
CA LEU A 539 22.00 41.73 -33.92
C LEU A 539 22.60 41.90 -32.52
N SER A 540 22.41 40.90 -31.66
CA SER A 540 23.04 40.83 -30.35
C SER A 540 23.41 39.40 -29.99
N GLY A 541 24.32 39.20 -29.04
CA GLY A 541 24.69 37.86 -28.60
C GLY A 541 26.07 37.79 -27.97
N GLN A 542 26.60 36.58 -27.90
CA GLN A 542 27.94 36.32 -27.39
C GLN A 542 28.58 35.14 -28.12
N ILE A 543 29.88 35.22 -28.37
CA ILE A 543 30.74 34.07 -28.70
C ILE A 543 31.51 33.69 -27.45
N ASN A 544 31.55 32.42 -27.10
CA ASN A 544 32.47 31.87 -26.10
C ASN A 544 33.50 31.00 -26.84
N PHE A 545 34.79 31.21 -26.56
CA PHE A 545 35.88 30.49 -27.21
C PHE A 545 36.92 30.04 -26.19
N SER A 546 37.65 28.99 -26.53
CA SER A 546 38.69 28.40 -25.70
C SER A 546 39.83 27.87 -26.54
N ASN A 547 41.03 27.85 -25.95
CA ASN A 547 42.24 27.24 -26.52
C ASN A 547 42.66 27.78 -27.90
N LEU A 548 42.45 29.08 -28.17
CA LEU A 548 43.13 29.70 -29.32
C LEU A 548 44.64 29.54 -29.17
N THR A 549 45.31 29.28 -30.29
CA THR A 549 46.75 28.99 -30.33
C THR A 549 47.57 30.17 -29.79
N THR A 550 47.10 31.39 -30.08
CA THR A 550 47.59 32.64 -29.50
C THR A 550 46.42 33.57 -29.25
N GLY A 551 46.70 34.73 -28.65
CA GLY A 551 45.65 35.68 -28.29
C GLY A 551 44.79 36.12 -29.47
N ILE A 552 43.48 36.23 -29.22
CA ILE A 552 42.50 36.78 -30.17
C ILE A 552 42.90 38.17 -30.65
N THR A 553 42.72 38.41 -31.95
CA THR A 553 43.04 39.69 -32.62
C THR A 553 41.82 40.35 -33.25
N LEU A 554 40.92 39.59 -33.87
CA LEU A 554 39.72 40.07 -34.55
C LEU A 554 38.56 39.06 -34.41
N ALA A 555 37.32 39.55 -34.52
CA ALA A 555 36.14 38.72 -34.60
C ALA A 555 35.09 39.38 -35.50
N HIS A 556 34.53 38.63 -36.46
CA HIS A 556 33.63 39.18 -37.47
C HIS A 556 32.45 38.26 -37.79
N ILE A 557 31.39 38.82 -38.39
CA ILE A 557 30.53 38.09 -39.32
C ILE A 557 31.03 38.33 -40.74
N HIS A 558 31.07 37.29 -41.55
CA HIS A 558 31.35 37.34 -42.98
C HIS A 558 30.13 36.91 -43.80
N GLU A 559 30.08 37.38 -45.04
CA GLU A 559 29.08 36.99 -46.03
C GLU A 559 29.66 35.95 -47.01
N GLY A 560 29.41 34.67 -46.76
CA GLY A 560 29.85 33.57 -47.62
C GLY A 560 29.14 32.25 -47.30
N PRO A 561 28.80 31.44 -48.32
CA PRO A 561 28.16 30.16 -48.11
C PRO A 561 29.09 29.14 -47.43
N LEU A 562 28.53 28.03 -46.98
CA LEU A 562 29.28 26.92 -46.42
C LEU A 562 30.41 26.48 -47.37
N GLY A 563 31.63 26.40 -46.87
CA GLY A 563 32.80 25.97 -47.65
C GLY A 563 33.44 27.05 -48.54
N ALA A 564 32.96 28.30 -48.51
CA ALA A 564 33.58 29.41 -49.22
C ALA A 564 33.89 30.59 -48.27
N ASN A 565 34.92 31.37 -48.60
CA ASN A 565 35.25 32.61 -47.91
C ASN A 565 34.49 33.79 -48.50
N GLY A 566 34.25 34.80 -47.67
CA GLY A 566 33.58 36.03 -48.07
C GLY A 566 34.09 37.25 -47.31
N PRO A 567 33.68 38.46 -47.71
CA PRO A 567 34.09 39.69 -47.03
C PRO A 567 33.50 39.77 -45.61
N PRO A 568 34.20 40.40 -44.65
CA PRO A 568 33.62 40.73 -43.36
C PRO A 568 32.54 41.80 -43.53
N ILE A 569 31.42 41.62 -42.83
CA ILE A 569 30.24 42.50 -42.90
C ILE A 569 29.85 43.11 -41.55
N VAL A 570 30.25 42.51 -40.43
CA VAL A 570 30.07 43.08 -39.08
C VAL A 570 31.34 42.83 -38.27
N ASP A 571 31.84 43.86 -37.59
CA ASP A 571 33.06 43.81 -36.79
C ASP A 571 32.77 43.86 -35.29
N PHE A 572 33.32 42.90 -34.55
CA PHE A 572 33.19 42.75 -33.10
C PHE A 572 34.51 42.92 -32.35
N THR A 573 35.53 43.51 -32.97
CA THR A 573 36.86 43.67 -32.37
C THR A 573 36.84 44.45 -31.05
N GLY A 574 35.88 45.38 -30.88
CA GLY A 574 35.66 46.08 -29.61
C GLY A 574 34.94 45.26 -28.52
N GLY A 575 34.50 44.05 -28.83
CA GLY A 575 33.65 43.20 -27.97
C GLY A 575 34.42 42.22 -27.07
N PHE A 576 35.74 42.21 -27.08
CA PHE A 576 36.58 41.30 -26.29
C PHE A 576 37.83 41.99 -25.73
N THR A 577 38.51 41.34 -24.79
CA THR A 577 39.82 41.80 -24.30
C THR A 577 40.94 41.23 -25.17
N PRO A 578 41.79 42.06 -25.81
CA PRO A 578 42.86 41.58 -26.68
C PRO A 578 43.83 40.62 -25.99
N GLY A 579 44.36 39.66 -26.74
CA GLY A 579 45.39 38.75 -26.24
C GLY A 579 44.85 37.50 -25.50
N GLN A 580 43.54 37.40 -25.27
CA GLN A 580 42.94 36.21 -24.64
C GLN A 580 43.00 34.98 -25.55
N THR A 581 43.39 33.84 -24.99
CA THR A 581 43.31 32.53 -25.68
C THR A 581 42.02 31.78 -25.33
N THR A 582 41.34 32.19 -24.25
CA THR A 582 40.03 31.70 -23.82
C THR A 582 39.26 32.90 -23.27
N GLY A 583 38.01 33.04 -23.67
CA GLY A 583 37.20 34.19 -23.30
C GLY A 583 35.90 34.27 -24.07
N SER A 584 35.37 35.49 -24.14
CA SER A 584 34.10 35.77 -24.81
C SER A 584 34.19 37.02 -25.68
N VAL A 585 33.43 37.03 -26.76
CA VAL A 585 33.19 38.21 -27.62
C VAL A 585 31.74 38.62 -27.47
N THR A 586 31.49 39.86 -27.03
CA THR A 586 30.14 40.44 -27.07
C THR A 586 29.78 40.81 -28.50
N ILE A 587 28.61 40.36 -28.95
CA ILE A 587 28.09 40.64 -30.29
C ILE A 587 27.09 41.78 -30.18
N SER A 588 27.31 42.81 -30.97
CA SER A 588 26.37 43.91 -31.18
C SER A 588 26.53 44.46 -32.59
N GLY A 589 25.44 44.66 -33.31
CA GLY A 589 25.47 45.26 -34.63
C GLY A 589 24.11 45.28 -35.29
N THR A 590 24.09 45.57 -36.58
CA THR A 590 22.86 45.57 -37.39
C THR A 590 23.17 44.96 -38.76
N LEU A 591 22.32 44.07 -39.22
CA LEU A 591 22.34 43.53 -40.58
C LEU A 591 21.46 44.39 -41.49
N THR A 592 21.92 44.64 -42.71
CA THR A 592 21.09 45.24 -43.76
C THR A 592 20.01 44.26 -44.24
N PRO A 593 18.91 44.72 -44.86
CA PRO A 593 17.88 43.83 -45.40
C PRO A 593 18.42 42.78 -46.39
N ALA A 594 19.42 43.12 -47.20
CA ALA A 594 20.06 42.18 -48.10
C ALA A 594 20.82 41.08 -47.33
N GLN A 595 21.55 41.45 -46.28
CA GLN A 595 22.26 40.51 -45.41
C GLN A 595 21.29 39.63 -44.60
N ILE A 596 20.11 40.13 -44.22
CA ILE A 596 19.06 39.30 -43.60
C ILE A 596 18.60 38.21 -44.58
N ASN A 597 18.42 38.53 -45.87
CA ASN A 597 18.08 37.50 -46.86
C ASN A 597 19.22 36.46 -47.00
N THR A 598 20.47 36.90 -46.94
CA THR A 598 21.64 36.01 -46.94
C THR A 598 21.73 35.18 -45.66
N LEU A 599 21.39 35.74 -44.49
CA LEU A 599 21.28 35.00 -43.23
C LEU A 599 20.23 33.90 -43.33
N VAL A 600 19.04 34.23 -43.82
CA VAL A 600 17.91 33.31 -43.94
C VAL A 600 18.24 32.12 -44.84
N SER A 601 19.09 32.31 -45.86
CA SER A 601 19.58 31.24 -46.74
C SER A 601 20.84 30.52 -46.21
N GLY A 602 21.33 30.86 -45.02
CA GLY A 602 22.50 30.24 -44.39
C GLY A 602 23.84 30.69 -44.98
N GLY A 603 23.89 31.87 -45.61
CA GLY A 603 25.06 32.41 -46.29
C GLY A 603 25.97 33.28 -45.42
N LEU A 604 25.82 33.30 -44.09
CA LEU A 604 26.69 34.07 -43.18
C LEU A 604 27.50 33.14 -42.28
N TYR A 605 28.69 33.57 -41.83
CA TYR A 605 29.49 32.82 -40.86
C TYR A 605 30.19 33.73 -39.85
N LEU A 606 30.39 33.24 -38.63
CA LEU A 606 31.26 33.84 -37.62
C LEU A 606 32.69 33.37 -37.84
N ASN A 607 33.65 34.26 -37.60
CA ASN A 607 35.08 33.95 -37.63
C ASN A 607 35.80 34.63 -36.46
N ILE A 608 36.71 33.92 -35.81
CA ILE A 608 37.65 34.46 -34.82
C ILE A 608 39.08 34.29 -35.32
N HIS A 609 39.85 35.36 -35.23
CA HIS A 609 41.24 35.42 -35.65
C HIS A 609 42.16 35.48 -34.43
N SER A 610 43.36 34.91 -34.53
CA SER A 610 44.42 35.03 -33.53
C SER A 610 45.71 35.55 -34.15
N VAL A 611 46.73 35.83 -33.34
CA VAL A 611 48.05 36.27 -33.82
C VAL A 611 48.67 35.23 -34.77
N SER A 612 48.54 33.95 -34.45
CA SER A 612 49.07 32.83 -35.24
C SER A 612 48.27 32.56 -36.51
N PHE A 613 46.99 32.93 -36.51
CA PHE A 613 46.06 32.69 -37.60
C PHE A 613 45.33 33.99 -37.97
N PRO A 614 46.03 34.95 -38.61
CA PRO A 614 45.47 36.26 -38.94
C PRO A 614 44.32 36.19 -39.95
N ASN A 615 44.24 35.12 -40.73
CA ASN A 615 43.15 34.89 -41.70
C ASN A 615 41.95 34.14 -41.12
N GLY A 616 42.00 33.76 -39.84
CA GLY A 616 40.94 33.00 -39.14
C GLY A 616 41.50 31.73 -38.50
N GLU A 617 41.17 31.49 -37.23
CA GLU A 617 41.52 30.27 -36.50
C GLU A 617 40.31 29.33 -36.32
N ILE A 618 39.14 29.89 -36.00
CA ILE A 618 37.88 29.14 -35.83
C ILE A 618 36.72 29.83 -36.53
N ARG A 619 35.93 29.03 -37.25
CA ARG A 619 34.75 29.45 -38.03
C ARG A 619 33.51 28.69 -37.59
N GLY A 620 32.34 29.32 -37.71
CA GLY A 620 31.05 28.64 -37.60
C GLY A 620 30.00 29.25 -38.51
N GLN A 621 29.31 28.42 -39.30
CA GLN A 621 28.27 28.90 -40.21
C GLN A 621 27.03 29.36 -39.42
N ILE A 622 26.61 30.59 -39.65
CA ILE A 622 25.36 31.15 -39.11
C ILE A 622 24.24 30.77 -40.07
N GLY A 623 23.37 29.88 -39.63
CA GLY A 623 22.30 29.39 -40.47
C GLY A 623 21.51 28.31 -39.78
N PRO A 624 20.46 27.84 -40.46
CA PRO A 624 19.66 26.78 -39.91
C PRO A 624 20.43 25.46 -39.86
N ARG A 625 20.24 24.68 -38.79
CA ARG A 625 20.80 23.32 -38.67
C ARG A 625 20.32 22.39 -39.78
N PHE A 626 19.13 22.66 -40.31
CA PHE A 626 18.53 21.91 -41.41
C PHE A 626 18.30 22.83 -42.59
N GLY A 627 18.79 22.43 -43.77
CA GLY A 627 18.76 23.27 -44.97
C GLY A 627 17.36 23.62 -45.49
N ASP A 628 16.34 22.85 -45.11
CA ASP A 628 14.92 23.06 -45.44
C ASP A 628 14.13 23.78 -44.34
N VAL A 629 14.80 24.29 -43.30
CA VAL A 629 14.16 25.06 -42.22
C VAL A 629 14.82 26.44 -42.13
N PRO A 630 14.53 27.36 -43.07
CA PRO A 630 15.12 28.69 -43.04
C PRO A 630 14.78 29.43 -41.75
N ILE A 631 15.61 30.41 -41.34
CA ILE A 631 15.47 31.12 -40.05
C ILE A 631 14.12 31.84 -39.89
N ASN A 632 13.50 32.23 -41.01
CA ASN A 632 12.17 32.86 -41.03
C ASN A 632 11.00 31.85 -41.04
N ASN A 633 11.28 30.55 -40.99
CA ASN A 633 10.23 29.53 -40.84
C ASN A 633 9.55 29.70 -39.48
N VAL A 634 8.22 29.66 -39.47
CA VAL A 634 7.42 29.86 -38.24
C VAL A 634 7.72 28.84 -37.13
N PHE A 635 8.24 27.66 -37.48
CA PHE A 635 8.63 26.60 -36.56
C PHE A 635 10.15 26.54 -36.32
N PHE A 636 10.95 27.44 -36.91
CA PHE A 636 12.41 27.42 -36.82
C PHE A 636 12.90 27.28 -35.38
N LYS A 637 12.39 28.14 -34.49
CA LYS A 637 12.81 28.17 -33.07
C LYS A 637 12.49 26.87 -32.33
N HIS A 638 11.35 26.24 -32.63
CA HIS A 638 10.97 24.97 -32.00
C HIS A 638 11.80 23.80 -32.55
N ILE A 639 12.03 23.77 -33.86
CA ILE A 639 12.82 22.74 -34.53
C ILE A 639 14.28 22.80 -34.07
N ASP A 640 14.89 23.99 -34.03
CA ASP A 640 16.26 24.17 -33.54
C ASP A 640 16.38 23.75 -32.07
N ARG A 641 15.39 24.11 -31.25
CA ARG A 641 15.35 23.69 -29.84
C ARG A 641 15.25 22.17 -29.69
N MET A 642 14.41 21.49 -30.47
CA MET A 642 14.36 20.03 -30.47
C MET A 642 15.70 19.39 -30.86
N ALA A 643 16.40 19.96 -31.83
CA ALA A 643 17.69 19.45 -32.28
C ALA A 643 18.77 19.62 -31.20
N ILE A 644 18.81 20.78 -30.54
CA ILE A 644 19.72 21.04 -29.40
C ILE A 644 19.47 20.05 -28.25
N ARG A 645 18.21 19.68 -28.01
CA ARG A 645 17.83 18.69 -27.01
C ARG A 645 18.08 17.24 -27.43
N GLY A 646 18.55 17.00 -28.65
CA GLY A 646 18.74 15.64 -29.17
C GLY A 646 17.44 14.88 -29.42
N ILE A 647 16.28 15.58 -29.45
CA ILE A 647 14.98 14.95 -29.68
C ILE A 647 14.83 14.57 -31.16
N THR A 648 15.42 15.36 -32.07
CA THR A 648 15.40 15.10 -33.51
C THR A 648 16.79 15.16 -34.12
N LEU A 649 17.03 14.30 -35.11
CA LEU A 649 18.21 14.30 -35.98
C LEU A 649 17.86 14.73 -37.43
N GLY A 650 16.60 15.11 -37.68
CA GLY A 650 16.08 15.33 -39.02
C GLY A 650 15.74 14.02 -39.75
N ILE A 651 15.71 14.07 -41.08
CA ILE A 651 15.39 12.95 -41.98
C ILE A 651 16.61 12.49 -42.81
N GLY A 652 17.80 12.98 -42.48
CA GLY A 652 19.04 12.76 -43.24
C GLY A 652 19.33 13.87 -44.25
N GLY A 653 20.54 13.89 -44.80
CA GLY A 653 20.97 14.90 -45.79
C GLY A 653 20.94 16.34 -45.30
N ALA A 654 21.05 16.56 -43.98
CA ALA A 654 20.85 17.86 -43.32
C ALA A 654 19.44 18.46 -43.57
N LEU A 655 18.41 17.62 -43.72
CA LEU A 655 17.02 18.04 -43.85
C LEU A 655 16.19 17.64 -42.62
N TYR A 656 15.13 18.39 -42.34
CA TYR A 656 14.18 18.11 -41.25
C TYR A 656 12.82 17.61 -41.73
N GLY A 657 12.35 18.09 -42.88
CA GLY A 657 11.02 17.84 -43.44
C GLY A 657 9.88 18.49 -42.65
N PRO A 658 9.86 19.82 -42.43
CA PRO A 658 8.90 20.46 -41.52
C PRO A 658 7.43 20.29 -41.92
N ASN A 659 7.16 20.06 -43.21
CA ASN A 659 5.82 19.86 -43.76
C ASN A 659 5.40 18.39 -43.86
N ASN A 660 6.30 17.44 -43.57
CA ASN A 660 5.95 16.03 -43.61
C ASN A 660 5.04 15.70 -42.41
N ASN A 661 4.04 14.87 -42.63
CA ASN A 661 3.20 14.36 -41.54
C ASN A 661 4.02 13.43 -40.64
N VAL A 662 3.71 13.44 -39.35
CA VAL A 662 4.34 12.54 -38.38
C VAL A 662 3.54 11.26 -38.25
N THR A 663 4.21 10.13 -38.39
CA THR A 663 3.64 8.81 -38.08
C THR A 663 3.59 8.57 -36.57
N ARG A 664 2.73 7.65 -36.13
CA ARG A 664 2.62 7.26 -34.72
C ARG A 664 3.96 6.73 -34.18
N ALA A 665 4.70 5.94 -34.96
CA ALA A 665 6.01 5.44 -34.56
C ALA A 665 7.06 6.54 -34.35
N GLU A 666 7.12 7.53 -35.25
CA GLU A 666 8.00 8.68 -35.10
C GLU A 666 7.62 9.54 -33.89
N MET A 667 6.32 9.78 -33.69
CA MET A 667 5.82 10.48 -32.51
C MET A 667 6.27 9.81 -31.22
N ALA A 668 6.20 8.48 -31.11
CA ALA A 668 6.66 7.78 -29.92
C ALA A 668 8.12 8.11 -29.60
N SER A 669 8.97 8.18 -30.62
CA SER A 669 10.39 8.51 -30.43
C SER A 669 10.61 9.96 -30.02
N PHE A 670 9.84 10.90 -30.59
CA PHE A 670 9.92 12.30 -30.16
C PHE A 670 9.48 12.48 -28.71
N ILE A 671 8.37 11.86 -28.31
CA ILE A 671 7.88 11.94 -26.92
C ILE A 671 8.89 11.29 -25.97
N VAL A 672 9.39 10.09 -26.27
CA VAL A 672 10.35 9.39 -25.39
C VAL A 672 11.63 10.18 -25.24
N ARG A 673 12.22 10.70 -26.32
CA ARG A 673 13.43 11.53 -26.19
C ARG A 673 13.16 12.84 -25.44
N ALA A 674 11.98 13.43 -25.59
CA ALA A 674 11.62 14.63 -24.85
C ALA A 674 11.42 14.38 -23.35
N VAL A 675 10.85 13.22 -22.99
CA VAL A 675 10.54 12.86 -21.59
C VAL A 675 11.74 12.22 -20.89
N ASP A 676 12.40 11.26 -21.54
CA ASP A 676 13.49 10.46 -20.97
C ASP A 676 14.89 11.00 -21.33
N GLY A 677 14.99 11.94 -22.27
CA GLY A 677 16.26 12.53 -22.74
C GLY A 677 17.04 11.66 -23.74
N ALA A 678 16.58 10.44 -24.03
CA ALA A 678 17.18 9.51 -24.97
C ALA A 678 16.15 8.50 -25.49
N ASP A 679 16.51 7.73 -26.52
CA ASP A 679 15.69 6.59 -26.97
C ASP A 679 15.69 5.47 -25.92
N ALA A 680 14.54 4.81 -25.80
CA ALA A 680 14.46 3.54 -25.09
C ALA A 680 15.25 2.46 -25.84
N THR A 681 15.87 1.55 -25.10
CA THR A 681 16.80 0.53 -25.65
C THR A 681 16.20 -0.86 -25.70
N THR A 682 15.08 -1.10 -25.02
CA THR A 682 14.48 -2.44 -24.87
C THR A 682 13.16 -2.52 -25.62
N CYS A 683 13.00 -3.56 -26.43
CA CYS A 683 11.79 -3.91 -27.16
C CYS A 683 11.52 -5.40 -26.94
N LEU A 684 10.37 -5.71 -26.33
CA LEU A 684 9.93 -7.08 -26.05
C LEU A 684 9.12 -7.65 -27.23
N GLY A 685 8.44 -6.79 -28.00
CA GLY A 685 7.59 -7.17 -29.12
C GLY A 685 6.32 -7.90 -28.71
N THR A 686 5.94 -7.83 -27.43
CA THR A 686 4.79 -8.54 -26.86
C THR A 686 3.63 -7.62 -26.50
N VAL A 687 3.85 -6.30 -26.54
CA VAL A 687 2.86 -5.31 -26.10
C VAL A 687 1.79 -5.05 -27.16
N PHE A 688 2.22 -4.92 -28.43
CA PHE A 688 1.34 -4.74 -29.57
C PHE A 688 1.70 -5.77 -30.65
N THR A 689 0.70 -6.42 -31.23
CA THR A 689 0.91 -7.52 -32.19
C THR A 689 1.48 -7.06 -33.52
N ASP A 690 1.30 -5.78 -33.86
CA ASP A 690 1.83 -5.13 -35.06
C ASP A 690 3.18 -4.42 -34.84
N VAL A 691 3.82 -4.62 -33.68
CA VAL A 691 5.13 -4.05 -33.34
C VAL A 691 6.07 -5.18 -32.90
N PRO A 692 6.61 -5.98 -33.85
CA PRO A 692 7.50 -7.10 -33.52
C PRO A 692 8.90 -6.62 -33.10
N VAL A 693 9.65 -7.51 -32.44
CA VAL A 693 11.06 -7.26 -32.09
C VAL A 693 11.86 -6.93 -33.35
N GLY A 694 12.62 -5.83 -33.30
CA GLY A 694 13.41 -5.33 -34.42
C GLY A 694 12.67 -4.36 -35.35
N ALA A 695 11.37 -4.14 -35.17
CA ALA A 695 10.66 -3.08 -35.87
C ALA A 695 11.23 -1.69 -35.49
N PRO A 696 11.36 -0.75 -36.45
CA PRO A 696 11.76 0.62 -36.14
C PRO A 696 10.88 1.22 -35.03
N HIS A 697 11.50 1.96 -34.11
CA HIS A 697 10.84 2.61 -32.97
C HIS A 697 10.19 1.68 -31.94
N CYS A 698 10.31 0.35 -32.05
CA CYS A 698 9.63 -0.58 -31.14
C CYS A 698 9.85 -0.26 -29.66
N ALA A 699 11.11 -0.04 -29.26
CA ALA A 699 11.44 0.25 -27.87
C ALA A 699 10.74 1.53 -27.35
N ASN A 700 10.68 2.57 -28.19
CA ASN A 700 10.00 3.81 -27.85
C ASN A 700 8.48 3.63 -27.80
N ILE A 701 7.91 2.81 -28.69
CA ILE A 701 6.48 2.49 -28.71
C ILE A 701 6.07 1.76 -27.41
N GLU A 702 6.84 0.77 -26.97
CA GLU A 702 6.59 0.09 -25.71
C GLU A 702 6.82 1.02 -24.51
N ARG A 703 7.79 1.94 -24.61
CA ARG A 703 8.03 2.94 -23.57
C ARG A 703 6.86 3.91 -23.41
N VAL A 704 6.27 4.42 -24.48
CA VAL A 704 5.07 5.27 -24.37
C VAL A 704 3.86 4.50 -23.84
N ARG A 705 3.78 3.18 -24.05
CA ARG A 705 2.76 2.34 -23.39
C ARG A 705 3.04 2.21 -21.89
N ALA A 706 4.28 1.97 -21.48
CA ALA A 706 4.68 1.89 -20.08
C ALA A 706 4.47 3.21 -19.32
N LEU A 707 4.50 4.35 -20.03
CA LEU A 707 4.18 5.67 -19.51
C LEU A 707 2.67 6.00 -19.52
N ASN A 708 1.80 5.07 -19.92
CA ASN A 708 0.36 5.29 -20.11
C ASN A 708 0.02 6.44 -21.07
N VAL A 709 0.91 6.78 -22.00
CA VAL A 709 0.67 7.81 -23.02
C VAL A 709 -0.24 7.27 -24.13
N THR A 710 -0.15 5.98 -24.45
CA THR A 710 -0.94 5.34 -25.50
C THR A 710 -1.69 4.10 -25.04
N LEU A 711 -2.92 3.95 -25.51
CA LEU A 711 -3.72 2.73 -25.36
C LEU A 711 -3.61 1.80 -26.58
N GLY A 712 -3.01 2.26 -27.68
CA GLY A 712 -3.08 1.61 -28.99
C GLY A 712 -4.11 2.26 -29.91
N CYS A 713 -4.24 1.75 -31.13
CA CYS A 713 -5.28 2.15 -32.10
C CYS A 713 -6.45 1.15 -32.12
N GLY A 714 -6.32 0.02 -31.43
CA GLY A 714 -7.31 -1.05 -31.37
C GLY A 714 -6.85 -2.14 -30.40
N VAL A 715 -7.57 -3.26 -30.37
CA VAL A 715 -7.23 -4.39 -29.49
C VAL A 715 -5.85 -4.94 -29.86
N ASN A 716 -4.88 -4.74 -28.96
CA ASN A 716 -3.46 -5.13 -29.12
C ASN A 716 -2.76 -4.56 -30.36
N LEU A 717 -3.25 -3.47 -30.96
CA LEU A 717 -2.64 -2.83 -32.12
C LEU A 717 -2.12 -1.43 -31.78
N TYR A 718 -0.97 -1.05 -32.32
CA TYR A 718 -0.41 0.30 -32.19
C TYR A 718 -0.64 1.18 -33.43
N CYS A 719 -0.69 0.58 -34.62
CA CYS A 719 -0.74 1.21 -35.93
C CYS A 719 0.47 2.14 -36.20
N PRO A 720 1.71 1.62 -36.22
CA PRO A 720 2.92 2.46 -36.26
C PRO A 720 3.05 3.36 -37.50
N GLY A 721 2.54 2.91 -38.66
CA GLY A 721 2.63 3.64 -39.93
C GLY A 721 1.58 4.72 -40.15
N GLU A 722 0.55 4.79 -39.30
CA GLU A 722 -0.53 5.77 -39.46
C GLU A 722 -0.05 7.18 -39.07
N SER A 723 -0.53 8.19 -39.80
CA SER A 723 -0.30 9.59 -39.43
C SER A 723 -1.06 9.92 -38.14
N VAL A 724 -0.52 10.84 -37.34
CA VAL A 724 -1.17 11.27 -36.08
C VAL A 724 -2.14 12.44 -36.34
N PRO A 725 -3.46 12.27 -36.15
CA PRO A 725 -4.39 13.38 -36.16
C PRO A 725 -4.15 14.34 -34.98
N ARG A 726 -4.46 15.63 -35.16
CA ARG A 726 -4.27 16.67 -34.15
C ARG A 726 -4.98 16.39 -32.83
N GLU A 727 -6.16 15.80 -32.86
CA GLU A 727 -6.89 15.41 -31.64
C GLU A 727 -6.18 14.30 -30.85
N GLN A 728 -5.62 13.30 -31.55
CA GLN A 728 -4.85 12.24 -30.90
C GLN A 728 -3.54 12.80 -30.35
N MET A 729 -2.89 13.71 -31.08
CA MET A 729 -1.73 14.45 -30.61
C MET A 729 -2.00 15.17 -29.30
N ALA A 730 -3.16 15.82 -29.17
CA ALA A 730 -3.53 16.50 -27.93
C ALA A 730 -3.56 15.53 -26.74
N ALA A 731 -4.17 14.36 -26.90
CA ALA A 731 -4.18 13.33 -25.87
C ALA A 731 -2.77 12.80 -25.54
N PHE A 732 -1.93 12.57 -26.54
CA PHE A 732 -0.56 12.09 -26.31
C PHE A 732 0.29 13.11 -25.53
N ILE A 733 0.23 14.39 -25.90
CA ILE A 733 0.96 15.45 -25.22
C ILE A 733 0.40 15.69 -23.81
N ALA A 734 -0.93 15.70 -23.64
CA ALA A 734 -1.56 15.86 -22.34
C ALA A 734 -1.15 14.77 -21.36
N ARG A 735 -1.16 13.49 -21.79
CA ARG A 735 -0.71 12.37 -20.96
C ARG A 735 0.77 12.45 -20.64
N ALA A 736 1.61 12.76 -21.64
CA ALA A 736 3.05 12.75 -21.48
C ALA A 736 3.58 13.91 -20.60
N PHE A 737 2.99 15.10 -20.71
CA PHE A 737 3.54 16.32 -20.09
C PHE A 737 2.65 16.95 -19.02
N LEU A 738 1.33 16.73 -19.07
CA LEU A 738 0.38 17.33 -18.12
C LEU A 738 -0.16 16.32 -17.09
N GLY A 739 0.09 15.02 -17.27
CA GLY A 739 -0.39 13.96 -16.37
C GLY A 739 -1.90 13.74 -16.42
N ILE A 740 -2.56 14.21 -17.49
CA ILE A 740 -4.01 14.06 -17.70
C ILE A 740 -4.25 12.71 -18.38
N PRO A 741 -5.02 11.78 -17.78
CA PRO A 741 -5.20 10.41 -18.28
C PRO A 741 -5.96 10.30 -19.62
#